data_AF-A0A3P9NG67-F1
#
_entry.id   AF-A0A3P9NG67-F1
#
_cell.length_a   1.000
_cell.length_b   1.000
_cell.length_c   1.000
_cell.angle_alpha   90.00
_cell.angle_beta   90.00
_cell.angle_gamma   90.00
#
_symmetry.space_group_name_H-M   'P 1'
#
loop_
_entity.id
_entity.type
_entity.pdbx_description
1 polymer ?
#
loop_
_entity_poly.entity_id
_entity_poly.type
_entity_poly.pdbx_seq_one_letter_code
_entity_poly.pdbx_strand_id
1 'polypeptide(L)'
;MSGVASTLAKKRALAAGFGTNSNAVRYLNQNFEALRAQCRSSGQLFCDPTFPAEPESLGFKELGRNSHKTRGVTWKRPKELVSNPEFIVGGATRTDICQGALGDCWLLAAIASLTMNEFVMERVVPTDQGFGDNYAGIFHFQFWQFGEWVDVVIDDRLPVKDGELLFVHSAEGREFWSALLEKAYAKVNGCYEALSGGSTTEGFEDFTGGIAENYDLNRPPSNMFQIIKKALEAGALLGCSIDITSAADSEAVTRQKLVKGHAYSLTGAVEVNYRGRQEKLVRMRNPWGQVEWTGAWSDGSSEWNYVEGDCPHARSEDGEFWMSFSDFQRNYSRIEVCTLTPDAIDDNSVKHWSVSTFDGTWRRGSTAGGCRNHPYTFWTNPQFVIKLDEEDDDPDDGEVGCSFVVGLIQKNRRKLRKQGEDMHTIGFAIYEFHGQREVHLDKNFFLTHAQTARSETFINLREVSSRFKMPPGEYLIVPSTFDPHQDGDFCIRVFSEKQTETVPCDDPVSANLSDETVSDGEVDSGFRNLFTKLAGADMEISAYELRTIMNKIVAKRTDIKTDGFSVETCKVMVNLMDDSGNGKLGLGEFATLWKKVQTYLSIYKQNDSDNSGTMSTPEMRVAFKDAGFSLNNTIYQQLVARYSEPDMTIDFDNFVACLTRLEMMFRIFRKLDAHQSGSIELDLNQWLNFAMI
;
A
#
# COMPACT_ATOMS: atom_id res chain seq x y z
N MET A 1 -4.20 14.06 -16.82
CA MET A 1 -3.41 13.39 -17.89
C MET A 1 -1.96 13.33 -17.45
N SER A 2 -1.49 12.14 -17.05
CA SER A 2 -0.07 11.69 -16.98
C SER A 2 0.07 10.27 -16.39
N GLY A 3 -0.96 9.41 -16.46
CA GLY A 3 -1.11 8.20 -15.62
C GLY A 3 0.17 7.36 -15.42
N VAL A 4 0.63 6.64 -16.44
CA VAL A 4 1.83 5.79 -16.35
C VAL A 4 3.13 6.60 -16.25
N ALA A 5 3.22 7.73 -16.96
CA ALA A 5 4.40 8.59 -16.94
C ALA A 5 4.69 9.15 -15.53
N SER A 6 3.65 9.53 -14.79
CA SER A 6 3.73 9.99 -13.40
C SER A 6 4.20 8.86 -12.48
N THR A 7 3.69 7.64 -12.65
CA THR A 7 4.12 6.47 -11.88
C THR A 7 5.59 6.14 -12.14
N LEU A 8 6.03 6.19 -13.41
CA LEU A 8 7.44 5.97 -13.77
C LEU A 8 8.36 7.06 -13.21
N ALA A 9 7.94 8.33 -13.29
CA ALA A 9 8.68 9.45 -12.69
C ALA A 9 8.80 9.27 -11.17
N LYS A 10 7.72 8.84 -10.49
CA LYS A 10 7.75 8.54 -9.06
C LYS A 10 8.75 7.42 -8.76
N LYS A 11 8.69 6.29 -9.46
CA LYS A 11 9.64 5.17 -9.27
C LYS A 11 11.10 5.60 -9.44
N ARG A 12 11.38 6.45 -10.45
CA ARG A 12 12.72 7.02 -10.65
C ARG A 12 13.15 7.95 -9.52
N ALA A 13 12.23 8.76 -8.98
CA ALA A 13 12.52 9.61 -7.83
C ALA A 13 12.87 8.76 -6.59
N LEU A 14 12.12 7.69 -6.33
CA LEU A 14 12.43 6.76 -5.23
C LEU A 14 13.82 6.13 -5.39
N ALA A 15 14.13 5.64 -6.59
CA ALA A 15 15.45 5.09 -6.89
C ALA A 15 16.59 6.12 -6.76
N ALA A 16 16.28 7.41 -6.92
CA ALA A 16 17.21 8.52 -6.69
C ALA A 16 17.29 8.98 -5.22
N GLY A 17 16.61 8.28 -4.30
CA GLY A 17 16.65 8.55 -2.86
C GLY A 17 15.58 9.50 -2.32
N PHE A 18 14.58 9.89 -3.12
CA PHE A 18 13.40 10.60 -2.59
C PHE A 18 12.52 9.63 -1.78
N GLY A 19 11.90 10.12 -0.70
CA GLY A 19 11.11 9.29 0.23
C GLY A 19 11.94 8.55 1.27
N THR A 20 13.25 8.75 1.28
CA THR A 20 14.13 8.28 2.37
C THR A 20 13.99 9.17 3.60
N ASN A 21 14.58 8.72 4.71
CA ASN A 21 14.62 9.52 5.94
C ASN A 21 15.22 10.93 5.66
N SER A 22 16.38 11.00 5.02
CA SER A 22 17.05 12.28 4.74
C SER A 22 16.39 13.16 3.67
N ASN A 23 15.47 12.62 2.86
CA ASN A 23 14.85 13.34 1.74
C ASN A 23 13.36 12.97 1.59
N ALA A 24 12.55 13.36 2.58
CA ALA A 24 11.12 13.11 2.60
C ALA A 24 10.40 13.77 1.40
N VAL A 25 9.41 13.05 0.85
CA VAL A 25 8.58 13.55 -0.26
C VAL A 25 7.69 14.67 0.24
N ARG A 26 7.69 15.80 -0.47
CA ARG A 26 6.81 16.93 -0.15
C ARG A 26 5.35 16.60 -0.50
N TYR A 27 4.50 16.46 0.50
CA TYR A 27 3.08 16.18 0.28
C TYR A 27 2.42 17.31 -0.50
N LEU A 28 1.73 16.95 -1.59
CA LEU A 28 1.06 17.89 -2.50
C LEU A 28 2.00 19.01 -3.02
N ASN A 29 3.31 18.72 -3.12
CA ASN A 29 4.36 19.64 -3.54
C ASN A 29 4.48 20.92 -2.69
N GLN A 30 4.00 20.91 -1.44
CA GLN A 30 4.17 22.03 -0.51
C GLN A 30 5.56 21.95 0.15
N ASN A 31 6.28 23.08 0.14
CA ASN A 31 7.58 23.21 0.81
C ASN A 31 7.41 24.11 2.03
N PHE A 32 7.63 23.57 3.23
CA PHE A 32 7.48 24.28 4.50
C PHE A 32 8.30 25.58 4.55
N GLU A 33 9.61 25.51 4.29
CA GLU A 33 10.51 26.67 4.38
C GLU A 33 10.13 27.78 3.40
N ALA A 34 9.83 27.42 2.16
CA ALA A 34 9.45 28.38 1.11
C ALA A 34 8.11 29.06 1.42
N LEU A 35 7.11 28.29 1.86
CA LEU A 35 5.80 28.82 2.24
C LEU A 35 5.88 29.69 3.50
N ARG A 36 6.68 29.28 4.50
CA ARG A 36 6.95 30.07 5.71
C ARG A 36 7.62 31.39 5.36
N ALA A 37 8.66 31.36 4.51
CA ALA A 37 9.35 32.57 4.07
C ALA A 37 8.41 33.52 3.29
N GLN A 38 7.58 32.97 2.39
CA GLN A 38 6.58 33.74 1.65
C GLN A 38 5.59 34.44 2.59
N CYS A 39 5.00 33.70 3.54
CA CYS A 39 4.05 34.25 4.51
C CYS A 39 4.68 35.35 5.39
N ARG A 40 5.94 35.16 5.82
CA ARG A 40 6.67 36.19 6.58
C ARG A 40 6.91 37.45 5.76
N SER A 41 7.33 37.30 4.50
CA SER A 41 7.57 38.45 3.62
C SER A 41 6.29 39.23 3.27
N SER A 42 5.14 38.56 3.20
CA SER A 42 3.84 39.20 2.95
C SER A 42 3.15 39.72 4.20
N GLY A 43 3.65 39.38 5.40
CA GLY A 43 3.01 39.72 6.67
C GLY A 43 1.65 39.04 6.88
N GLN A 44 1.41 37.90 6.22
CA GLN A 44 0.17 37.14 6.30
C GLN A 44 0.40 35.80 6.97
N LEU A 45 -0.61 35.28 7.67
CA LEU A 45 -0.58 33.92 8.20
C LEU A 45 -0.94 32.93 7.10
N PHE A 46 -0.28 31.77 7.11
CA PHE A 46 -0.53 30.71 6.15
C PHE A 46 -1.97 30.21 6.27
N CYS A 47 -2.64 30.08 5.13
CA CYS A 47 -3.93 29.45 4.98
C CYS A 47 -3.74 28.32 3.99
N ASP A 48 -3.84 27.07 4.45
CA ASP A 48 -3.57 25.92 3.62
C ASP A 48 -4.63 25.76 2.53
N PRO A 49 -4.26 25.89 1.24
CA PRO A 49 -5.22 25.73 0.14
C PRO A 49 -5.59 24.26 -0.09
N THR A 50 -4.82 23.32 0.44
CA THR A 50 -5.00 21.87 0.20
C THR A 50 -5.75 21.16 1.32
N PHE A 51 -5.90 21.79 2.48
CA PHE A 51 -6.70 21.31 3.60
C PHE A 51 -7.41 22.50 4.26
N PRO A 52 -8.45 23.03 3.61
CA PRO A 52 -9.07 24.28 4.03
C PRO A 52 -9.82 24.12 5.36
N ALA A 53 -10.02 25.23 6.06
CA ALA A 53 -10.80 25.31 7.30
C ALA A 53 -12.31 25.25 7.01
N GLU A 54 -12.76 24.16 6.40
CA GLU A 54 -14.11 23.96 5.86
C GLU A 54 -14.67 22.60 6.30
N PRO A 55 -16.01 22.39 6.24
CA PRO A 55 -16.63 21.13 6.66
C PRO A 55 -16.07 19.87 5.99
N GLU A 56 -15.59 19.99 4.75
CA GLU A 56 -15.00 18.88 3.98
C GLU A 56 -13.71 18.33 4.63
N SER A 57 -12.97 19.16 5.37
CA SER A 57 -11.80 18.74 6.13
C SER A 57 -12.19 18.01 7.42
N LEU A 58 -13.39 18.26 7.96
CA LEU A 58 -13.91 17.54 9.12
C LEU A 58 -14.39 16.15 8.73
N GLY A 59 -15.16 16.02 7.65
CA GLY A 59 -15.69 14.73 7.25
C GLY A 59 -16.71 14.76 6.12
N PHE A 60 -17.36 13.61 5.93
CA PHE A 60 -18.27 13.34 4.81
C PHE A 60 -19.60 12.69 5.25
N LYS A 61 -19.70 12.14 6.47
CA LYS A 61 -20.92 11.51 7.00
C LYS A 61 -21.20 11.96 8.43
N GLU A 62 -20.57 11.34 9.42
CA GLU A 62 -20.75 11.64 10.85
C GLU A 62 -20.19 13.01 11.22
N LEU A 63 -19.13 13.46 10.54
CA LEU A 63 -18.56 14.80 10.67
C LEU A 63 -18.73 15.62 9.38
N GLY A 64 -19.67 15.24 8.52
CA GLY A 64 -20.00 15.98 7.31
C GLY A 64 -20.73 17.30 7.58
N ARG A 65 -20.90 18.10 6.53
CA ARG A 65 -21.56 19.43 6.56
C ARG A 65 -22.96 19.44 7.17
N ASN A 66 -23.72 18.36 7.00
CA ASN A 66 -25.11 18.26 7.47
C ASN A 66 -25.23 17.57 8.84
N SER A 67 -24.12 17.19 9.47
CA SER A 67 -24.13 16.52 10.75
C SER A 67 -24.45 17.48 11.90
N HIS A 68 -25.23 17.02 12.87
CA HIS A 68 -25.46 17.75 14.10
C HIS A 68 -24.18 17.87 14.95
N LYS A 69 -23.23 16.94 14.80
CA LYS A 69 -21.96 16.92 15.54
C LYS A 69 -21.10 18.14 15.20
N THR A 70 -21.12 18.57 13.93
CA THR A 70 -20.31 19.69 13.40
C THR A 70 -21.00 21.04 13.43
N ARG A 71 -22.28 21.11 13.83
CA ARG A 71 -22.98 22.38 14.01
C ARG A 71 -22.29 23.20 15.11
N GLY A 72 -21.97 24.46 14.79
CA GLY A 72 -21.32 25.39 15.71
C GLY A 72 -19.79 25.25 15.78
N VAL A 73 -19.20 24.33 15.00
CA VAL A 73 -17.75 24.22 14.89
C VAL A 73 -17.20 25.42 14.13
N THR A 74 -16.17 26.03 14.70
CA THR A 74 -15.41 27.13 14.09
C THR A 74 -13.93 26.74 14.06
N TRP A 75 -13.16 27.36 13.18
CA TRP A 75 -11.72 27.10 13.09
C TRP A 75 -10.96 28.27 13.71
N LYS A 76 -10.15 28.00 14.73
CA LYS A 76 -9.36 29.02 15.43
C LYS A 76 -7.90 28.62 15.53
N ARG A 77 -7.00 29.59 15.51
CA ARG A 77 -5.58 29.37 15.76
C ARG A 77 -5.30 29.36 17.27
N PRO A 78 -4.23 28.70 17.73
CA PRO A 78 -3.79 28.73 19.13
C PRO A 78 -3.68 30.14 19.74
N LYS A 79 -3.19 31.12 18.97
CA LYS A 79 -3.09 32.54 19.40
C LYS A 79 -4.46 33.23 19.61
N GLU A 80 -5.55 32.63 19.15
CA GLU A 80 -6.93 33.10 19.38
C GLU A 80 -7.60 32.42 20.57
N LEU A 81 -7.01 31.33 21.07
CA LEU A 81 -7.54 30.52 22.18
C LEU A 81 -6.85 30.85 23.50
N VAL A 82 -5.53 31.00 23.49
CA VAL A 82 -4.72 31.26 24.68
C VAL A 82 -3.73 32.40 24.44
N SER A 83 -3.31 33.08 25.51
CA SER A 83 -2.44 34.26 25.43
C SER A 83 -0.99 33.95 25.10
N ASN A 84 -0.48 32.78 25.48
CA ASN A 84 0.89 32.35 25.23
C ASN A 84 0.91 30.88 24.76
N PRO A 85 0.51 30.60 23.52
CA PRO A 85 0.56 29.24 22.99
C PRO A 85 2.01 28.81 22.81
N GLU A 86 2.30 27.59 23.24
CA GLU A 86 3.58 26.93 23.03
C GLU A 86 3.37 25.69 22.17
N PHE A 87 4.41 25.34 21.43
CA PHE A 87 4.35 24.16 20.57
C PHE A 87 4.50 22.90 21.41
N ILE A 88 5.57 22.83 22.20
CA ILE A 88 5.88 21.78 23.17
C ILE A 88 6.29 22.46 24.49
N VAL A 89 5.77 22.00 25.63
CA VAL A 89 6.03 22.55 26.97
C VAL A 89 6.72 21.49 27.84
N GLY A 90 7.98 21.72 28.22
CA GLY A 90 8.67 20.81 29.16
C GLY A 90 9.06 19.44 28.57
N GLY A 91 9.07 19.33 27.23
CA GLY A 91 9.27 18.08 26.49
C GLY A 91 7.94 17.50 26.04
N ALA A 92 7.93 16.79 24.90
CA ALA A 92 6.69 16.16 24.43
C ALA A 92 6.45 14.88 25.22
N THR A 93 5.36 14.83 25.95
CA THR A 93 5.05 13.71 26.84
C THR A 93 3.70 13.11 26.52
N ARG A 94 3.52 11.86 26.90
CA ARG A 94 2.24 11.16 26.73
C ARG A 94 1.06 11.90 27.37
N THR A 95 1.25 12.68 28.43
CA THR A 95 0.18 13.45 29.09
C THR A 95 -0.37 14.61 28.25
N ASP A 96 0.30 14.95 27.15
CA ASP A 96 -0.11 16.00 26.20
C ASP A 96 -1.24 15.53 25.26
N ILE A 97 -1.76 14.32 25.50
CA ILE A 97 -2.63 13.58 24.60
C ILE A 97 -3.87 13.16 25.38
N CYS A 98 -4.95 13.92 25.19
CA CYS A 98 -6.30 13.63 25.66
C CYS A 98 -7.25 13.56 24.46
N GLN A 99 -7.96 12.44 24.32
CA GLN A 99 -8.91 12.24 23.24
C GLN A 99 -10.08 13.22 23.29
N GLY A 100 -10.38 13.82 22.13
CA GLY A 100 -11.58 14.63 21.92
C GLY A 100 -12.78 13.80 21.47
N ALA A 101 -13.62 14.38 20.61
CA ALA A 101 -14.88 13.78 20.17
C ALA A 101 -14.78 12.81 18.98
N LEU A 102 -13.57 12.42 18.56
CA LEU A 102 -13.31 11.53 17.43
C LEU A 102 -12.94 10.12 17.93
N GLY A 103 -13.40 9.08 17.23
CA GLY A 103 -13.13 7.67 17.55
C GLY A 103 -11.79 7.19 17.00
N ASP A 104 -10.71 7.91 17.28
CA ASP A 104 -9.34 7.66 16.81
C ASP A 104 -8.37 7.35 17.95
N CYS A 105 -8.88 6.74 19.03
CA CYS A 105 -8.08 6.28 20.18
C CYS A 105 -6.82 5.49 19.79
N TRP A 106 -6.90 4.71 18.70
CA TRP A 106 -5.77 3.98 18.12
C TRP A 106 -4.61 4.89 17.72
N LEU A 107 -4.90 6.06 17.14
CA LEU A 107 -3.89 7.03 16.75
C LEU A 107 -3.30 7.70 17.98
N LEU A 108 -4.14 8.06 18.96
CA LEU A 108 -3.68 8.72 20.18
C LEU A 108 -2.83 7.80 21.06
N ALA A 109 -3.19 6.51 21.15
CA ALA A 109 -2.33 5.51 21.78
C ALA A 109 -0.99 5.38 21.04
N ALA A 110 -0.98 5.49 19.71
CA ALA A 110 0.26 5.51 18.93
C ALA A 110 1.11 6.75 19.22
N ILE A 111 0.51 7.94 19.26
CA ILE A 111 1.19 9.20 19.59
C ILE A 111 1.73 9.15 21.02
N ALA A 112 0.99 8.56 21.97
CA ALA A 112 1.44 8.44 23.35
C ALA A 112 2.66 7.52 23.48
N SER A 113 2.67 6.39 22.77
CA SER A 113 3.87 5.53 22.74
C SER A 113 5.04 6.20 22.01
N LEU A 114 4.79 7.02 20.96
CA LEU A 114 5.82 7.78 20.25
C LEU A 114 6.64 8.67 21.20
N THR A 115 6.00 9.29 22.20
CA THR A 115 6.70 10.13 23.19
C THR A 115 7.70 9.37 24.07
N MET A 116 7.66 8.03 24.08
CA MET A 116 8.63 7.22 24.80
C MET A 116 9.97 7.10 24.07
N ASN A 117 10.04 7.54 22.81
CA ASN A 117 11.25 7.50 21.99
C ASN A 117 11.53 8.88 21.39
N GLU A 118 12.46 9.63 21.99
CA GLU A 118 12.80 11.00 21.58
C GLU A 118 13.29 11.07 20.13
N PHE A 119 14.06 10.08 19.65
CA PHE A 119 14.59 10.07 18.28
C PHE A 119 13.48 9.97 17.23
N VAL A 120 12.55 9.03 17.43
CA VAL A 120 11.39 8.87 16.53
C VAL A 120 10.46 10.08 16.65
N MET A 121 10.33 10.64 17.86
CA MET A 121 9.51 11.82 18.10
C MET A 121 10.02 13.06 17.34
N GLU A 122 11.31 13.40 17.46
CA GLU A 122 11.91 14.52 16.72
C GLU A 122 11.85 14.33 15.20
N ARG A 123 11.81 13.07 14.75
CA ARG A 123 11.62 12.73 13.34
C ARG A 123 10.21 13.06 12.84
N VAL A 124 9.18 12.63 13.56
CA VAL A 124 7.77 12.87 13.19
C VAL A 124 7.37 14.32 13.42
N VAL A 125 7.88 14.91 14.50
CA VAL A 125 7.59 16.27 14.97
C VAL A 125 8.91 17.07 14.98
N PRO A 126 9.30 17.68 13.85
CA PRO A 126 10.48 18.51 13.77
C PRO A 126 10.48 19.61 14.84
N THR A 127 11.66 19.91 15.40
CA THR A 127 11.86 20.86 16.50
C THR A 127 12.11 22.30 16.03
N ASP A 128 12.20 22.53 14.72
CA ASP A 128 12.48 23.84 14.10
C ASP A 128 11.24 24.75 13.91
N GLN A 129 10.16 24.43 14.63
CA GLN A 129 8.87 25.09 14.55
C GLN A 129 8.32 25.53 15.92
N GLY A 130 7.47 26.56 15.92
CA GLY A 130 6.90 27.10 17.15
C GLY A 130 6.16 28.44 16.96
N PHE A 131 5.66 28.99 18.06
CA PHE A 131 4.86 30.22 18.08
C PHE A 131 5.66 31.53 18.29
N GLY A 132 6.99 31.43 18.41
CA GLY A 132 7.92 32.55 18.60
C GLY A 132 8.19 33.39 17.35
N ASP A 133 9.39 33.96 17.24
CA ASP A 133 9.73 35.01 16.25
C ASP A 133 9.61 34.60 14.77
N ASN A 134 9.69 33.30 14.49
CA ASN A 134 9.56 32.75 13.14
C ASN A 134 8.12 32.34 12.78
N TYR A 135 7.15 32.64 13.64
CA TYR A 135 5.75 32.25 13.45
C TYR A 135 5.14 32.88 12.20
N ALA A 136 4.52 32.03 11.37
CA ALA A 136 3.72 32.43 10.21
C ALA A 136 2.42 31.61 10.08
N GLY A 137 1.95 31.01 11.19
CA GLY A 137 0.74 30.17 11.20
C GLY A 137 0.86 28.89 10.37
N ILE A 138 2.07 28.35 10.24
CA ILE A 138 2.44 27.19 9.41
C ILE A 138 3.33 26.24 10.22
N PHE A 139 3.07 24.94 10.10
CA PHE A 139 3.79 23.85 10.76
C PHE A 139 3.96 22.68 9.78
N HIS A 140 4.85 21.75 10.09
CA HIS A 140 5.01 20.53 9.31
C HIS A 140 5.33 19.31 10.18
N PHE A 141 5.01 18.15 9.63
CA PHE A 141 5.15 16.84 10.27
C PHE A 141 5.57 15.81 9.23
N GLN A 142 6.26 14.77 9.67
CA GLN A 142 6.73 13.71 8.78
C GLN A 142 6.08 12.38 9.13
N PHE A 143 5.49 11.75 8.13
CA PHE A 143 4.89 10.43 8.26
C PHE A 143 5.50 9.47 7.26
N TRP A 144 5.76 8.26 7.70
CA TRP A 144 6.00 7.15 6.81
C TRP A 144 4.67 6.74 6.16
N GLN A 145 4.67 6.55 4.84
CA GLN A 145 3.50 6.21 4.05
C GLN A 145 3.89 5.16 3.01
N PHE A 146 3.61 3.89 3.33
CA PHE A 146 3.69 2.76 2.40
C PHE A 146 5.06 2.60 1.72
N GLY A 147 6.14 2.80 2.48
CA GLY A 147 7.53 2.69 2.01
C GLY A 147 8.29 4.00 1.90
N GLU A 148 7.62 5.15 2.10
CA GLU A 148 8.19 6.47 1.83
C GLU A 148 7.92 7.43 3.00
N TRP A 149 8.92 8.20 3.42
CA TRP A 149 8.72 9.35 4.29
C TRP A 149 8.13 10.52 3.51
N VAL A 150 7.11 11.14 4.08
CA VAL A 150 6.34 12.23 3.48
C VAL A 150 6.28 13.41 4.46
N ASP A 151 6.69 14.58 3.99
CA ASP A 151 6.64 15.85 4.74
C ASP A 151 5.31 16.58 4.45
N VAL A 152 4.56 16.89 5.51
CA VAL A 152 3.18 17.37 5.44
C VAL A 152 3.09 18.73 6.12
N VAL A 153 2.89 19.74 5.30
CA VAL A 153 2.67 21.12 5.75
C VAL A 153 1.21 21.32 6.14
N ILE A 154 0.94 22.03 7.23
CA ILE A 154 -0.40 22.49 7.61
C ILE A 154 -0.37 23.94 8.11
N ASP A 155 -1.51 24.61 8.11
CA ASP A 155 -1.70 25.77 8.98
C ASP A 155 -2.16 25.36 10.40
N ASP A 156 -2.14 26.29 11.34
CA ASP A 156 -2.51 26.05 12.75
C ASP A 156 -3.98 26.31 13.10
N ARG A 157 -4.89 26.41 12.13
CA ARG A 157 -6.33 26.52 12.42
C ARG A 157 -6.85 25.17 12.92
N LEU A 158 -7.42 25.11 14.12
CA LEU A 158 -7.95 23.89 14.72
C LEU A 158 -9.49 23.96 14.87
N PRO A 159 -10.21 22.85 14.72
CA PRO A 159 -11.65 22.78 14.97
C PRO A 159 -11.98 23.01 16.45
N VAL A 160 -12.85 23.96 16.71
CA VAL A 160 -13.24 24.42 18.05
C VAL A 160 -14.76 24.48 18.15
N LYS A 161 -15.28 23.96 19.26
CA LYS A 161 -16.71 24.01 19.59
C LYS A 161 -16.87 24.50 21.01
N ASP A 162 -17.76 25.47 21.20
CA ASP A 162 -18.05 26.07 22.52
C ASP A 162 -16.80 26.63 23.25
N GLY A 163 -15.76 27.01 22.50
CA GLY A 163 -14.51 27.57 23.03
C GLY A 163 -13.40 26.54 23.24
N GLU A 164 -13.71 25.25 23.19
CA GLU A 164 -12.78 24.14 23.41
C GLU A 164 -12.38 23.43 22.11
N LEU A 165 -11.18 22.85 22.09
CA LEU A 165 -10.73 22.01 20.98
C LEU A 165 -11.66 20.79 20.83
N LEU A 166 -12.06 20.49 19.60
CA LEU A 166 -12.99 19.39 19.34
C LEU A 166 -12.32 18.01 19.37
N PHE A 167 -11.04 17.94 19.02
CA PHE A 167 -10.25 16.71 18.87
C PHE A 167 -9.12 16.65 19.90
N VAL A 168 -7.99 15.99 19.59
CA VAL A 168 -6.90 15.83 20.56
C VAL A 168 -6.41 17.18 21.10
N HIS A 169 -6.11 17.20 22.40
CA HIS A 169 -5.58 18.37 23.10
C HIS A 169 -4.70 17.93 24.28
N SER A 170 -3.85 18.84 24.76
CA SER A 170 -3.01 18.66 25.94
C SER A 170 -3.76 19.09 27.21
N ALA A 171 -3.54 18.37 28.33
CA ALA A 171 -4.09 18.73 29.63
C ALA A 171 -3.51 20.06 30.18
N GLU A 172 -2.31 20.46 29.72
CA GLU A 172 -1.65 21.73 30.08
C GLU A 172 -2.37 22.95 29.45
N GLY A 173 -3.20 22.74 28.43
CA GLY A 173 -4.09 23.74 27.82
C GLY A 173 -3.43 24.81 26.93
N ARG A 174 -2.12 25.06 27.08
CA ARG A 174 -1.34 26.01 26.24
C ARG A 174 -0.40 25.35 25.25
N GLU A 175 -0.41 24.02 25.16
CA GLU A 175 0.44 23.21 24.29
C GLU A 175 -0.37 22.62 23.11
N PHE A 176 0.21 22.63 21.90
CA PHE A 176 -0.57 22.37 20.68
C PHE A 176 0.07 21.40 19.67
N TRP A 177 1.26 20.83 19.92
CA TRP A 177 1.90 19.92 18.97
C TRP A 177 1.03 18.70 18.63
N SER A 178 0.36 18.10 19.61
CA SER A 178 -0.46 16.90 19.44
C SER A 178 -1.68 17.18 18.57
N ALA A 179 -2.36 18.31 18.81
CA ALA A 179 -3.49 18.79 18.00
C ALA A 179 -3.10 19.06 16.54
N LEU A 180 -1.91 19.62 16.33
CA LEU A 180 -1.38 19.91 15.00
C LEU A 180 -0.91 18.63 14.29
N LEU A 181 -0.34 17.67 15.02
CA LEU A 181 0.06 16.37 14.49
C LEU A 181 -1.15 15.59 13.98
N GLU A 182 -2.21 15.49 14.79
CA GLU A 182 -3.48 14.85 14.40
C GLU A 182 -4.10 15.53 13.17
N LYS A 183 -4.05 16.87 13.10
CA LYS A 183 -4.48 17.61 11.90
C LYS A 183 -3.68 17.24 10.65
N ALA A 184 -2.36 17.16 10.76
CA ALA A 184 -1.50 16.78 9.64
C ALA A 184 -1.79 15.35 9.20
N TYR A 185 -2.02 14.44 10.14
CA TYR A 185 -2.40 13.06 9.87
C TYR A 185 -3.80 12.95 9.23
N ALA A 186 -4.76 13.75 9.68
CA ALA A 186 -6.09 13.88 9.06
C ALA A 186 -5.98 14.37 7.61
N LYS A 187 -5.11 15.34 7.34
CA LYS A 187 -4.83 15.84 6.00
C LYS A 187 -4.24 14.76 5.08
N VAL A 188 -3.30 13.97 5.56
CA VAL A 188 -2.74 12.85 4.79
C VAL A 188 -3.82 11.82 4.47
N ASN A 189 -4.77 11.59 5.38
CA ASN A 189 -5.87 10.66 5.17
C ASN A 189 -7.11 11.26 4.48
N GLY A 190 -7.11 12.57 4.25
CA GLY A 190 -8.10 13.33 3.49
C GLY A 190 -9.07 14.16 4.32
N CYS A 191 -9.43 13.74 5.53
CA CYS A 191 -10.27 14.48 6.50
C CYS A 191 -10.16 13.85 7.90
N TYR A 192 -10.61 14.54 8.94
CA TYR A 192 -10.63 14.02 10.31
C TYR A 192 -11.48 12.73 10.45
N GLU A 193 -12.67 12.69 9.83
CA GLU A 193 -13.54 11.52 9.90
C GLU A 193 -12.91 10.24 9.34
N ALA A 194 -11.94 10.36 8.41
CA ALA A 194 -11.22 9.21 7.86
C ALA A 194 -10.32 8.50 8.89
N LEU A 195 -10.02 9.16 10.02
CA LEU A 195 -9.25 8.60 11.13
C LEU A 195 -10.09 7.74 12.07
N SER A 196 -11.43 7.83 12.01
CA SER A 196 -12.31 7.04 12.88
C SER A 196 -12.13 5.53 12.63
N GLY A 197 -11.81 4.78 13.69
CA GLY A 197 -11.59 3.33 13.62
C GLY A 197 -10.29 2.92 12.90
N GLY A 198 -9.41 2.24 13.62
CA GLY A 198 -8.11 1.77 13.15
C GLY A 198 -7.42 0.90 14.21
N SER A 199 -6.23 0.38 13.88
CA SER A 199 -5.34 -0.29 14.83
C SER A 199 -4.15 0.61 15.18
N THR A 200 -3.64 0.51 16.41
CA THR A 200 -2.47 1.29 16.86
C THR A 200 -1.25 1.01 15.98
N THR A 201 -1.14 -0.23 15.47
CA THR A 201 -0.13 -0.62 14.48
C THR A 201 -0.06 0.33 13.29
N GLU A 202 -1.20 0.83 12.79
CA GLU A 202 -1.21 1.77 11.67
C GLU A 202 -0.47 3.07 12.01
N GLY A 203 -0.69 3.57 13.24
CA GLY A 203 -0.04 4.78 13.73
C GLY A 203 1.44 4.54 13.99
N PHE A 204 1.78 3.41 14.62
CA PHE A 204 3.18 3.06 14.88
C PHE A 204 4.00 3.01 13.59
N GLU A 205 3.49 2.34 12.56
CA GLU A 205 4.17 2.26 11.25
C GLU A 205 4.30 3.62 10.59
N ASP A 206 3.25 4.44 10.63
CA ASP A 206 3.29 5.76 10.01
C ASP A 206 4.20 6.74 10.77
N PHE A 207 4.51 6.46 12.04
CA PHE A 207 5.47 7.24 12.83
C PHE A 207 6.91 6.71 12.74
N THR A 208 7.11 5.46 12.35
CA THR A 208 8.43 4.81 12.47
C THR A 208 8.98 4.23 11.18
N GLY A 209 8.12 3.86 10.22
CA GLY A 209 8.48 2.94 9.14
C GLY A 209 8.83 1.52 9.60
N GLY A 210 8.52 1.22 10.86
CA GLY A 210 8.86 -0.02 11.56
C GLY A 210 7.99 -1.22 11.19
N ILE A 211 8.22 -2.30 11.92
CA ILE A 211 7.58 -3.61 11.75
C ILE A 211 6.56 -3.80 12.85
N ALA A 212 5.28 -3.85 12.51
CA ALA A 212 4.23 -4.16 13.47
C ALA A 212 3.99 -5.67 13.57
N GLU A 213 4.04 -6.19 14.79
CA GLU A 213 3.71 -7.57 15.15
C GLU A 213 2.58 -7.59 16.17
N ASN A 214 1.70 -8.58 16.05
CA ASN A 214 0.56 -8.75 16.93
C ASN A 214 0.69 -10.06 17.70
N TYR A 215 0.53 -10.02 19.02
CA TYR A 215 0.52 -11.20 19.88
C TYR A 215 -0.86 -11.38 20.52
N ASP A 216 -1.46 -12.57 20.35
CA ASP A 216 -2.71 -12.96 21.02
C ASP A 216 -2.42 -13.41 22.46
N LEU A 217 -2.98 -12.67 23.43
CA LEU A 217 -2.84 -12.95 24.86
C LEU A 217 -3.68 -14.14 25.34
N ASN A 218 -4.57 -14.69 24.52
CA ASN A 218 -5.19 -15.99 24.80
C ASN A 218 -4.22 -17.16 24.59
N ARG A 219 -3.16 -16.95 23.79
CA ARG A 219 -2.10 -17.93 23.49
C ARG A 219 -0.72 -17.27 23.48
N PRO A 220 -0.30 -16.62 24.58
CA PRO A 220 0.95 -15.88 24.59
C PRO A 220 2.15 -16.85 24.67
N PRO A 221 3.28 -16.53 24.03
CA PRO A 221 4.53 -17.24 24.28
C PRO A 221 4.93 -17.15 25.77
N SER A 222 5.61 -18.19 26.26
CA SER A 222 5.95 -18.34 27.68
C SER A 222 6.86 -17.22 28.21
N ASN A 223 7.66 -16.62 27.33
CA ASN A 223 8.59 -15.52 27.61
C ASN A 223 8.00 -14.12 27.30
N MET A 224 6.68 -13.98 27.12
CA MET A 224 6.03 -12.71 26.73
C MET A 224 6.46 -11.49 27.55
N PHE A 225 6.56 -11.60 28.88
CA PHE A 225 7.00 -10.48 29.71
C PHE A 225 8.41 -9.98 29.33
N GLN A 226 9.32 -10.89 28.98
CA GLN A 226 10.68 -10.52 28.55
C GLN A 226 10.67 -9.90 27.14
N ILE A 227 9.78 -10.37 26.25
CA ILE A 227 9.58 -9.76 24.93
C ILE A 227 9.16 -8.29 25.10
N ILE A 228 8.15 -8.03 25.92
CA ILE A 228 7.67 -6.67 26.22
C ILE A 228 8.80 -5.79 26.76
N LYS A 229 9.51 -6.29 27.79
CA LYS A 229 10.57 -5.55 28.46
C LYS A 229 11.70 -5.19 27.50
N LYS A 230 12.20 -6.16 26.73
CA LYS A 230 13.26 -5.95 25.74
C LYS A 230 12.82 -5.01 24.62
N ALA A 231 11.58 -5.11 24.16
CA ALA A 231 11.05 -4.24 23.13
C ALA A 231 10.99 -2.77 23.62
N LEU A 232 10.52 -2.53 24.84
CA LEU A 232 10.53 -1.19 25.45
C LEU A 232 11.95 -0.65 25.63
N GLU A 233 12.89 -1.48 26.10
CA GLU A 233 14.30 -1.10 26.25
C GLU A 233 14.97 -0.78 24.90
N ALA A 234 14.55 -1.45 23.82
CA ALA A 234 14.98 -1.17 22.45
C ALA A 234 14.27 0.02 21.80
N GLY A 235 13.39 0.71 22.53
CA GLY A 235 12.65 1.88 22.03
C GLY A 235 11.50 1.55 21.07
N ALA A 236 11.07 0.29 21.00
CA ALA A 236 9.91 -0.11 20.20
C ALA A 236 8.63 0.56 20.74
N LEU A 237 7.66 0.77 19.85
CA LEU A 237 6.36 1.32 20.25
C LEU A 237 5.41 0.17 20.55
N LEU A 238 4.85 0.13 21.77
CA LEU A 238 3.95 -0.94 22.18
C LEU A 238 2.54 -0.39 22.48
N GLY A 239 1.56 -1.16 22.06
CA GLY A 239 0.14 -0.95 22.32
C GLY A 239 -0.52 -2.24 22.78
N CYS A 240 -1.69 -2.12 23.40
CA CYS A 240 -2.50 -3.26 23.79
C CYS A 240 -3.98 -2.91 23.73
N SER A 241 -4.82 -3.94 23.59
CA SER A 241 -6.27 -3.75 23.48
C SER A 241 -7.05 -4.94 24.05
N ILE A 242 -8.33 -4.68 24.32
CA ILE A 242 -9.28 -5.66 24.81
C ILE A 242 -10.33 -5.88 23.72
N ASP A 243 -10.45 -7.12 23.25
CA ASP A 243 -11.38 -7.46 22.18
C ASP A 243 -12.85 -7.28 22.63
N ILE A 244 -13.68 -6.91 21.66
CA ILE A 244 -15.13 -6.82 21.85
C ILE A 244 -15.83 -8.08 21.37
N THR A 245 -16.84 -8.51 22.11
CA THR A 245 -17.70 -9.65 21.72
C THR A 245 -18.83 -9.23 20.79
N SER A 246 -19.18 -7.95 20.77
CA SER A 246 -20.19 -7.36 19.89
C SER A 246 -19.88 -5.90 19.63
N ALA A 247 -20.40 -5.34 18.53
CA ALA A 247 -20.25 -3.91 18.23
C ALA A 247 -20.82 -2.99 19.33
N ALA A 248 -21.78 -3.46 20.13
CA ALA A 248 -22.33 -2.72 21.25
C ALA A 248 -21.36 -2.62 22.45
N ASP A 249 -20.33 -3.46 22.49
CA ASP A 249 -19.30 -3.44 23.53
C ASP A 249 -18.14 -2.47 23.19
N SER A 250 -18.18 -1.79 22.03
CA SER A 250 -17.17 -0.80 21.66
C SER A 250 -17.16 0.36 22.65
N GLU A 251 -15.98 0.69 23.17
CA GLU A 251 -15.76 1.69 24.22
C GLU A 251 -16.52 1.41 25.54
N ALA A 252 -16.96 0.18 25.76
CA ALA A 252 -17.65 -0.19 27.00
C ALA A 252 -16.68 -0.29 28.19
N VAL A 253 -17.00 0.43 29.27
CA VAL A 253 -16.22 0.44 30.51
C VAL A 253 -16.58 -0.76 31.39
N THR A 254 -15.59 -1.57 31.75
CA THR A 254 -15.73 -2.72 32.65
C THR A 254 -15.92 -2.28 34.10
N ARG A 255 -16.27 -3.23 34.98
CA ARG A 255 -16.38 -2.97 36.44
C ARG A 255 -15.07 -2.52 37.08
N GLN A 256 -13.93 -2.87 36.50
CA GLN A 256 -12.60 -2.45 36.97
C GLN A 256 -12.04 -1.26 36.17
N LYS A 257 -12.94 -0.53 35.48
CA LYS A 257 -12.67 0.68 34.70
C LYS A 257 -11.73 0.53 33.49
N LEU A 258 -11.46 -0.69 33.03
CA LEU A 258 -10.86 -0.91 31.70
C LEU A 258 -11.90 -0.70 30.60
N VAL A 259 -11.50 -0.17 29.45
CA VAL A 259 -12.36 0.12 28.30
C VAL A 259 -12.14 -0.94 27.22
N LYS A 260 -13.22 -1.54 26.72
CA LYS A 260 -13.17 -2.54 25.64
C LYS A 260 -13.19 -1.91 24.26
N GLY A 261 -12.61 -2.55 23.26
CA GLY A 261 -12.57 -2.04 21.88
C GLY A 261 -11.82 -0.72 21.77
N HIS A 262 -10.84 -0.52 22.64
CA HIS A 262 -10.09 0.72 22.83
C HIS A 262 -8.59 0.41 22.88
N ALA A 263 -7.79 1.30 22.32
CA ALA A 263 -6.34 1.16 22.29
C ALA A 263 -5.72 1.78 23.54
N TYR A 264 -4.79 1.06 24.17
CA TYR A 264 -3.95 1.52 25.26
C TYR A 264 -2.50 1.52 24.80
N SER A 265 -1.71 2.46 25.31
CA SER A 265 -0.25 2.43 25.16
C SER A 265 0.34 1.55 26.26
N LEU A 266 1.30 0.69 25.93
CA LEU A 266 2.06 -0.07 26.92
C LEU A 266 3.40 0.64 27.12
N THR A 267 3.60 1.27 28.28
CA THR A 267 4.65 2.28 28.51
C THR A 267 5.71 1.85 29.53
N GLY A 268 5.63 0.63 30.06
CA GLY A 268 6.59 0.13 31.04
C GLY A 268 6.41 -1.34 31.37
N ALA A 269 7.52 -2.02 31.69
CA ALA A 269 7.54 -3.37 32.22
C ALA A 269 8.70 -3.52 33.21
N VAL A 270 8.38 -3.83 34.47
CA VAL A 270 9.35 -3.86 35.57
C VAL A 270 9.12 -5.07 36.47
N GLU A 271 10.17 -5.50 37.15
CA GLU A 271 10.11 -6.50 38.21
C GLU A 271 10.38 -5.79 39.54
N VAL A 272 9.45 -5.91 40.48
CA VAL A 272 9.58 -5.33 41.82
C VAL A 272 9.66 -6.42 42.87
N ASN A 273 10.41 -6.19 43.93
CA ASN A 273 10.39 -7.06 45.10
C ASN A 273 9.21 -6.66 45.99
N TYR A 274 8.17 -7.47 46.01
CA TYR A 274 6.98 -7.28 46.82
C TYR A 274 6.92 -8.37 47.88
N ARG A 275 7.08 -8.00 49.17
CA ARG A 275 7.05 -8.97 50.30
C ARG A 275 8.01 -10.16 50.12
N GLY A 276 9.23 -9.91 49.64
CA GLY A 276 10.25 -10.94 49.42
C GLY A 276 10.01 -11.84 48.19
N ARG A 277 9.02 -11.54 47.34
CA ARG A 277 8.82 -12.22 46.04
C ARG A 277 8.99 -11.23 44.88
N GLN A 278 9.53 -11.72 43.78
CA GLN A 278 9.57 -10.96 42.54
C GLN A 278 8.18 -10.92 41.91
N GLU A 279 7.67 -9.71 41.68
CA GLU A 279 6.38 -9.45 41.04
C GLU A 279 6.60 -8.73 39.71
N LYS A 280 5.97 -9.21 38.65
CA LYS A 280 6.05 -8.63 37.31
C LYS A 280 4.92 -7.64 37.12
N LEU A 281 5.26 -6.37 36.87
CA LEU A 281 4.31 -5.29 36.65
C LEU A 281 4.46 -4.72 35.24
N VAL A 282 3.33 -4.34 34.65
CA VAL A 282 3.27 -3.62 33.38
C VAL A 282 2.51 -2.31 33.58
N ARG A 283 2.93 -1.29 32.84
CA ARG A 283 2.33 0.04 32.86
C ARG A 283 1.60 0.29 31.55
N MET A 284 0.34 0.68 31.66
CA MET A 284 -0.49 1.05 30.52
C MET A 284 -0.91 2.50 30.67
N ARG A 285 -1.21 3.13 29.54
CA ARG A 285 -1.83 4.46 29.50
C ARG A 285 -3.09 4.45 28.65
N ASN A 286 -4.17 4.96 29.22
CA ASN A 286 -5.40 5.28 28.51
C ASN A 286 -5.24 6.60 27.74
N PRO A 287 -5.37 6.64 26.41
CA PRO A 287 -5.28 7.88 25.62
C PRO A 287 -6.39 8.90 25.91
N TRP A 288 -7.42 8.56 26.68
CA TRP A 288 -8.36 9.54 27.22
C TRP A 288 -7.71 10.49 28.24
N GLY A 289 -6.57 10.11 28.81
CA GLY A 289 -5.92 10.88 29.88
C GLY A 289 -6.65 10.80 31.23
N GLN A 290 -7.57 9.85 31.39
CA GLN A 290 -8.41 9.63 32.56
C GLN A 290 -8.97 8.21 32.53
N VAL A 291 -9.68 7.81 33.58
CA VAL A 291 -10.34 6.49 33.70
C VAL A 291 -9.30 5.37 33.76
N GLU A 292 -8.89 5.09 35.00
CA GLU A 292 -7.80 4.16 35.31
C GLU A 292 -8.28 2.87 35.99
N TRP A 293 -7.45 1.83 35.89
CA TRP A 293 -7.63 0.54 36.56
C TRP A 293 -7.85 0.69 38.07
N THR A 294 -8.83 -0.02 38.62
CA THR A 294 -9.16 0.02 40.06
C THR A 294 -8.79 -1.25 40.83
N GLY A 295 -8.04 -2.17 40.23
CA GLY A 295 -7.61 -3.40 40.89
C GLY A 295 -6.29 -3.25 41.63
N ALA A 296 -5.63 -4.38 41.89
CA ALA A 296 -4.30 -4.39 42.51
C ALA A 296 -3.30 -3.61 41.65
N TRP A 297 -2.41 -2.86 42.30
CA TRP A 297 -1.40 -1.97 41.70
C TRP A 297 -1.95 -0.71 41.02
N SER A 298 -3.24 -0.43 41.15
CA SER A 298 -3.79 0.89 40.85
C SER A 298 -3.14 2.00 41.67
N ASP A 299 -3.36 3.24 41.28
CA ASP A 299 -2.72 4.40 41.90
C ASP A 299 -3.03 4.59 43.39
N GLY A 300 -4.18 4.10 43.85
CA GLY A 300 -4.57 4.10 45.26
C GLY A 300 -4.30 2.78 46.00
N SER A 301 -3.65 1.81 45.36
CA SER A 301 -3.57 0.43 45.85
C SER A 301 -2.66 0.30 47.06
N SER A 302 -3.06 -0.52 48.03
CA SER A 302 -2.29 -0.75 49.26
C SER A 302 -0.99 -1.54 49.05
N GLU A 303 -0.88 -2.22 47.92
CA GLU A 303 0.21 -3.09 47.50
C GLU A 303 1.53 -2.32 47.41
N TRP A 304 1.49 -1.06 46.97
CA TRP A 304 2.64 -0.17 46.89
C TRP A 304 3.35 0.04 48.24
N ASN A 305 2.63 -0.08 49.37
CA ASN A 305 3.22 0.07 50.71
C ASN A 305 4.19 -1.07 51.07
N TYR A 306 4.21 -2.16 50.31
CA TYR A 306 5.02 -3.34 50.59
C TYR A 306 6.07 -3.62 49.50
N VAL A 307 6.30 -2.66 48.59
CA VAL A 307 7.40 -2.73 47.62
C VAL A 307 8.70 -2.33 48.32
N GLU A 308 9.72 -3.17 48.16
CA GLU A 308 11.06 -2.93 48.68
C GLU A 308 11.94 -2.28 47.61
N GLY A 309 12.58 -1.15 47.93
CA GLY A 309 13.50 -0.45 47.00
C GLY A 309 12.82 0.66 46.20
N ASP A 310 13.24 0.83 44.94
CA ASP A 310 12.72 1.85 44.04
C ASP A 310 11.27 1.54 43.64
N CYS A 311 10.36 2.46 43.95
CA CYS A 311 8.95 2.34 43.64
C CYS A 311 8.63 3.17 42.38
N PRO A 312 8.25 2.55 41.25
CA PRO A 312 8.01 3.26 39.98
C PRO A 312 6.62 3.93 39.92
N HIS A 313 5.98 4.15 41.08
CA HIS A 313 4.62 4.63 41.22
C HIS A 313 4.58 6.15 41.47
N ALA A 314 3.76 6.84 40.69
CA ALA A 314 3.27 8.18 41.00
C ALA A 314 1.74 8.09 41.13
N ARG A 315 1.16 8.83 42.07
CA ARG A 315 -0.30 8.89 42.24
C ARG A 315 -0.85 10.10 41.51
N SER A 316 -1.44 9.88 40.35
CA SER A 316 -1.93 10.89 39.43
C SER A 316 -3.23 10.39 38.77
N GLU A 317 -4.14 11.27 38.35
CA GLU A 317 -5.25 10.84 37.47
C GLU A 317 -4.95 11.41 36.09
N ASP A 318 -4.15 10.67 35.32
CA ASP A 318 -3.65 11.06 33.99
C ASP A 318 -3.83 9.94 32.94
N GLY A 319 -4.56 8.89 33.31
CA GLY A 319 -4.84 7.72 32.50
C GLY A 319 -3.74 6.66 32.55
N GLU A 320 -2.61 6.91 33.22
CA GLU A 320 -1.54 5.93 33.41
C GLU A 320 -1.80 5.09 34.67
N PHE A 321 -1.57 3.78 34.57
CA PHE A 321 -1.68 2.89 35.73
C PHE A 321 -0.79 1.66 35.57
N TRP A 322 -0.42 1.08 36.70
CA TRP A 322 0.24 -0.23 36.75
C TRP A 322 -0.76 -1.35 37.02
N MET A 323 -0.44 -2.53 36.52
CA MET A 323 -1.13 -3.77 36.91
C MET A 323 -0.16 -4.95 36.93
N SER A 324 -0.54 -6.03 37.61
CA SER A 324 0.25 -7.26 37.57
C SER A 324 0.23 -7.85 36.15
N PHE A 325 1.35 -8.43 35.69
CA PHE A 325 1.40 -9.08 34.38
C PHE A 325 0.36 -10.22 34.27
N SER A 326 0.04 -10.87 35.39
CA SER A 326 -1.02 -11.88 35.45
C SER A 326 -2.41 -11.29 35.22
N ASP A 327 -2.72 -10.13 35.78
CA ASP A 327 -3.98 -9.44 35.52
C ASP A 327 -4.03 -8.90 34.09
N PHE A 328 -2.91 -8.42 33.58
CA PHE A 328 -2.80 -7.99 32.19
C PHE A 328 -3.19 -9.12 31.22
N GLN A 329 -2.60 -10.31 31.36
CA GLN A 329 -2.93 -11.48 30.54
C GLN A 329 -4.39 -11.95 30.67
N ARG A 330 -5.04 -11.68 31.80
CA ARG A 330 -6.45 -12.07 32.02
C ARG A 330 -7.45 -11.08 31.44
N ASN A 331 -7.07 -9.81 31.33
CA ASN A 331 -7.98 -8.73 30.95
C ASN A 331 -7.80 -8.27 29.50
N TYR A 332 -6.57 -8.30 28.99
CA TYR A 332 -6.23 -7.87 27.63
C TYR A 332 -6.20 -9.04 26.66
N SER A 333 -6.48 -8.74 25.39
CA SER A 333 -6.60 -9.74 24.34
C SER A 333 -5.42 -9.72 23.38
N ARG A 334 -4.83 -8.53 23.14
CA ARG A 334 -3.77 -8.34 22.15
C ARG A 334 -2.67 -7.40 22.63
N ILE A 335 -1.45 -7.69 22.19
CA ILE A 335 -0.31 -6.76 22.24
C ILE A 335 0.11 -6.47 20.81
N GLU A 336 0.32 -5.20 20.52
CA GLU A 336 0.82 -4.70 19.25
C GLU A 336 2.22 -4.15 19.50
N VAL A 337 3.25 -4.70 18.86
CA VAL A 337 4.66 -4.30 19.04
C VAL A 337 5.18 -3.79 17.70
N CYS A 338 5.63 -2.54 17.66
CA CYS A 338 6.28 -1.98 16.48
C CYS A 338 7.78 -1.83 16.72
N THR A 339 8.54 -2.77 16.15
CA THR A 339 10.00 -2.75 16.21
C THR A 339 10.54 -1.76 15.17
N LEU A 340 11.49 -0.93 15.60
CA LEU A 340 12.10 0.07 14.75
C LEU A 340 13.05 -0.59 13.75
N THR A 341 13.02 -0.11 12.51
CA THR A 341 13.95 -0.53 11.46
C THR A 341 15.25 0.29 11.55
N PRO A 342 16.35 -0.15 10.92
CA PRO A 342 17.60 0.63 10.88
C PRO A 342 17.43 2.07 10.35
N ASP A 343 16.39 2.32 9.55
CA ASP A 343 16.07 3.66 9.05
C ASP A 343 15.53 4.62 10.13
N ALA A 344 15.15 4.10 11.30
CA ALA A 344 14.54 4.85 12.40
C ALA A 344 15.52 5.19 13.54
N ILE A 345 16.61 4.42 13.74
CA ILE A 345 17.63 4.67 14.79
C ILE A 345 19.03 4.39 14.24
N ASP A 346 19.94 5.37 14.34
CA ASP A 346 21.37 5.26 14.00
C ASP A 346 22.21 4.73 15.19
N ASP A 347 21.73 3.67 15.85
CA ASP A 347 22.40 3.02 16.99
C ASP A 347 22.69 1.54 16.67
N ASN A 348 23.96 1.17 16.75
CA ASN A 348 24.47 -0.18 16.50
C ASN A 348 24.11 -1.19 17.62
N SER A 349 23.39 -0.76 18.66
CA SER A 349 22.96 -1.61 19.78
C SER A 349 21.72 -2.48 19.47
N VAL A 350 21.01 -2.20 18.37
CA VAL A 350 19.76 -2.88 17.98
C VAL A 350 20.04 -3.95 16.91
N LYS A 351 19.44 -5.16 17.04
CA LYS A 351 19.52 -6.20 16.00
C LYS A 351 19.02 -5.62 14.67
N HIS A 352 19.87 -5.61 13.65
CA HIS A 352 19.52 -5.12 12.32
C HIS A 352 18.67 -6.15 11.58
N TRP A 353 17.43 -5.78 11.25
CA TRP A 353 16.59 -6.53 10.33
C TRP A 353 16.99 -6.22 8.89
N SER A 354 17.12 -7.25 8.04
CA SER A 354 17.15 -7.06 6.60
C SER A 354 15.74 -6.78 6.12
N VAL A 355 15.56 -5.69 5.35
CA VAL A 355 14.25 -5.25 4.89
C VAL A 355 14.18 -5.27 3.37
N SER A 356 13.19 -5.96 2.82
CA SER A 356 12.85 -5.91 1.39
C SER A 356 11.42 -5.40 1.23
N THR A 357 11.23 -4.35 0.44
CA THR A 357 9.92 -3.70 0.23
C THR A 357 9.56 -3.70 -1.25
N PHE A 358 8.36 -4.16 -1.58
CA PHE A 358 7.85 -4.17 -2.96
C PHE A 358 6.45 -3.60 -3.08
N ASP A 359 6.27 -2.79 -4.10
CA ASP A 359 4.97 -2.26 -4.49
C ASP A 359 4.27 -3.18 -5.48
N GLY A 360 2.99 -3.44 -5.23
CA GLY A 360 2.15 -4.22 -6.11
C GLY A 360 0.75 -3.64 -6.25
N THR A 361 0.02 -4.16 -7.23
CA THR A 361 -1.35 -3.71 -7.53
C THR A 361 -2.22 -4.91 -7.87
N TRP A 362 -3.42 -4.93 -7.29
CA TRP A 362 -4.53 -5.75 -7.73
C TRP A 362 -5.39 -4.92 -8.68
N ARG A 363 -5.60 -5.43 -9.89
CA ARG A 363 -6.46 -4.83 -10.90
C ARG A 363 -7.46 -5.83 -11.42
N ARG A 364 -8.72 -5.44 -11.45
CA ARG A 364 -9.83 -6.23 -11.97
C ARG A 364 -9.52 -6.66 -13.40
N GLY A 365 -9.78 -7.93 -13.68
CA GLY A 365 -9.47 -8.52 -14.97
C GLY A 365 -7.99 -8.82 -15.20
N SER A 366 -7.06 -8.55 -14.29
CA SER A 366 -5.68 -8.99 -14.49
C SER A 366 -5.11 -9.58 -13.21
N THR A 367 -4.65 -8.74 -12.31
CA THR A 367 -3.93 -9.17 -11.11
C THR A 367 -4.79 -9.29 -9.85
N ALA A 368 -6.07 -8.91 -9.89
CA ALA A 368 -7.00 -9.10 -8.77
C ALA A 368 -7.56 -10.53 -8.75
N GLY A 369 -6.70 -11.50 -8.42
CA GLY A 369 -6.98 -12.93 -8.51
C GLY A 369 -7.84 -13.49 -7.36
N GLY A 370 -7.98 -12.76 -6.25
CA GLY A 370 -8.62 -13.25 -5.03
C GLY A 370 -7.78 -14.31 -4.32
N CYS A 371 -8.26 -14.87 -3.21
CA CYS A 371 -7.51 -15.84 -2.41
C CYS A 371 -7.54 -17.27 -3.01
N ARG A 372 -6.86 -18.21 -2.36
CA ARG A 372 -6.70 -19.61 -2.82
C ARG A 372 -8.03 -20.37 -3.02
N ASN A 373 -9.13 -19.89 -2.44
CA ASN A 373 -10.48 -20.40 -2.66
C ASN A 373 -10.98 -20.17 -4.11
N HIS A 374 -10.31 -19.30 -4.87
CA HIS A 374 -10.61 -18.95 -6.25
C HIS A 374 -9.52 -19.46 -7.21
N PRO A 375 -9.34 -20.79 -7.37
CA PRO A 375 -8.18 -21.37 -8.08
C PRO A 375 -8.09 -20.99 -9.56
N TYR A 376 -9.18 -20.56 -10.19
CA TYR A 376 -9.17 -20.12 -11.59
C TYR A 376 -8.42 -18.79 -11.78
N THR A 377 -8.42 -17.92 -10.77
CA THR A 377 -7.84 -16.57 -10.82
C THR A 377 -6.72 -16.35 -9.81
N PHE A 378 -6.62 -17.15 -8.74
CA PHE A 378 -5.61 -16.97 -7.68
C PHE A 378 -4.18 -16.82 -8.21
N TRP A 379 -3.83 -17.61 -9.23
CA TRP A 379 -2.49 -17.63 -9.82
C TRP A 379 -2.15 -16.31 -10.53
N THR A 380 -3.12 -15.45 -10.86
CA THR A 380 -2.87 -14.17 -11.54
C THR A 380 -2.46 -13.05 -10.60
N ASN A 381 -2.57 -13.25 -9.27
CA ASN A 381 -2.03 -12.29 -8.30
C ASN A 381 -0.51 -12.12 -8.49
N PRO A 382 0.07 -10.97 -8.11
CA PRO A 382 1.51 -10.79 -8.10
C PRO A 382 2.19 -11.83 -7.20
N GLN A 383 3.40 -12.25 -7.56
CA GLN A 383 4.14 -13.30 -6.87
C GLN A 383 5.55 -12.79 -6.51
N PHE A 384 6.06 -13.19 -5.35
CA PHE A 384 7.38 -12.77 -4.85
C PHE A 384 8.14 -13.98 -4.33
N VAL A 385 9.40 -14.17 -4.73
CA VAL A 385 10.26 -15.23 -4.18
C VAL A 385 11.14 -14.63 -3.09
N ILE A 386 11.15 -15.27 -1.93
CA ILE A 386 12.08 -15.03 -0.83
C ILE A 386 13.05 -16.21 -0.74
N LYS A 387 14.35 -15.90 -0.64
CA LYS A 387 15.41 -16.88 -0.42
C LYS A 387 15.94 -16.79 1.01
N LEU A 388 15.83 -17.88 1.75
CA LEU A 388 16.33 -18.04 3.11
C LEU A 388 17.60 -18.89 3.08
N ASP A 389 18.77 -18.28 3.34
CA ASP A 389 20.08 -18.96 3.24
C ASP A 389 20.66 -19.34 4.61
N GLU A 390 20.55 -18.47 5.61
CA GLU A 390 21.19 -18.62 6.92
C GLU A 390 20.15 -18.77 8.03
N GLU A 391 20.33 -19.77 8.89
CA GLU A 391 19.53 -19.99 10.10
C GLU A 391 19.86 -18.93 11.16
N ASP A 392 18.92 -18.68 12.08
CA ASP A 392 19.09 -17.70 13.14
C ASP A 392 20.11 -18.19 14.20
N ASP A 393 20.89 -17.26 14.76
CA ASP A 393 21.93 -17.57 15.75
C ASP A 393 21.40 -17.63 17.20
N ASP A 394 20.08 -17.75 17.43
CA ASP A 394 19.50 -17.69 18.78
C ASP A 394 19.53 -19.06 19.50
N PRO A 395 20.42 -19.27 20.49
CA PRO A 395 20.55 -20.53 21.20
C PRO A 395 19.36 -20.82 22.15
N ASP A 396 18.52 -19.83 22.45
CA ASP A 396 17.43 -19.94 23.43
C ASP A 396 16.08 -20.34 22.80
N ASP A 397 15.95 -20.36 21.47
CA ASP A 397 14.65 -20.53 20.78
C ASP A 397 14.24 -22.01 20.57
N GLY A 398 15.14 -22.98 20.78
CA GLY A 398 14.83 -24.42 20.72
C GLY A 398 14.40 -24.97 19.34
N GLU A 399 14.13 -24.09 18.38
CA GLU A 399 13.76 -24.38 17.00
C GLU A 399 14.81 -23.83 16.04
N VAL A 400 15.34 -24.68 15.17
CA VAL A 400 16.34 -24.31 14.15
C VAL A 400 15.61 -23.88 12.88
N GLY A 401 15.91 -22.69 12.36
CA GLY A 401 15.32 -22.15 11.13
C GLY A 401 15.64 -20.68 10.92
N CYS A 402 15.12 -20.13 9.83
CA CYS A 402 15.24 -18.74 9.43
C CYS A 402 13.98 -17.96 9.84
N SER A 403 14.11 -16.94 10.70
CA SER A 403 13.00 -16.10 11.13
C SER A 403 12.79 -14.92 10.21
N PHE A 404 11.53 -14.72 9.80
CA PHE A 404 11.12 -13.56 9.03
C PHE A 404 9.68 -13.14 9.32
N VAL A 405 9.36 -11.88 9.06
CA VAL A 405 8.03 -11.29 9.17
C VAL A 405 7.62 -10.80 7.79
N VAL A 406 6.41 -11.18 7.37
CA VAL A 406 5.80 -10.65 6.14
C VAL A 406 4.68 -9.71 6.54
N GLY A 407 4.78 -8.44 6.12
CA GLY A 407 3.74 -7.42 6.27
C GLY A 407 3.14 -7.06 4.92
N LEU A 408 1.83 -7.30 4.74
CA LEU A 408 1.07 -6.92 3.54
C LEU A 408 0.17 -5.72 3.87
N ILE A 409 0.53 -4.54 3.35
CA ILE A 409 -0.16 -3.27 3.60
C ILE A 409 -0.95 -2.80 2.36
N GLN A 410 -2.25 -2.54 2.48
CA GLN A 410 -3.05 -1.93 1.42
C GLN A 410 -3.00 -0.39 1.48
N LYS A 411 -2.77 0.26 0.32
CA LYS A 411 -2.47 1.69 0.25
C LYS A 411 -3.72 2.56 0.13
N ASN A 412 -3.71 3.72 0.79
CA ASN A 412 -4.64 4.84 0.60
C ASN A 412 -6.15 4.58 0.79
N ARG A 413 -6.57 3.44 1.37
CA ARG A 413 -8.00 3.09 1.48
C ARG A 413 -8.83 4.07 2.34
N ARG A 414 -8.25 4.65 3.40
CA ARG A 414 -8.93 5.66 4.24
C ARG A 414 -9.46 6.85 3.44
N LYS A 415 -8.71 7.30 2.42
CA LYS A 415 -9.12 8.39 1.51
C LYS A 415 -10.34 8.04 0.66
N LEU A 416 -10.61 6.76 0.45
CA LEU A 416 -11.70 6.25 -0.37
C LEU A 416 -13.01 6.09 0.43
N ARG A 417 -12.99 6.23 1.76
CA ARG A 417 -14.21 6.18 2.60
C ARG A 417 -15.26 7.21 2.22
N LYS A 418 -14.84 8.39 1.78
CA LYS A 418 -15.74 9.42 1.24
C LYS A 418 -16.49 8.98 -0.03
N GLN A 419 -16.00 7.94 -0.72
CA GLN A 419 -16.59 7.33 -1.91
C GLN A 419 -17.40 6.06 -1.56
N GLY A 420 -17.50 5.70 -0.28
CA GLY A 420 -18.20 4.50 0.19
C GLY A 420 -17.34 3.23 0.21
N GLU A 421 -16.04 3.33 -0.06
CA GLU A 421 -15.08 2.23 -0.02
C GLU A 421 -14.44 2.09 1.37
N ASP A 422 -14.01 0.89 1.76
CA ASP A 422 -13.27 0.67 3.02
C ASP A 422 -12.10 -0.31 2.81
N MET A 423 -11.41 -0.70 3.89
CA MET A 423 -10.36 -1.72 3.82
C MET A 423 -10.87 -3.01 3.16
N HIS A 424 -10.12 -3.53 2.19
CA HIS A 424 -10.36 -4.87 1.64
C HIS A 424 -9.95 -5.92 2.67
N THR A 425 -10.60 -7.07 2.62
CA THR A 425 -10.12 -8.26 3.34
C THR A 425 -8.89 -8.79 2.61
N ILE A 426 -7.70 -8.64 3.19
CA ILE A 426 -6.41 -9.02 2.57
C ILE A 426 -5.72 -10.14 3.34
N GLY A 427 -4.81 -10.82 2.67
CA GLY A 427 -3.96 -11.86 3.24
C GLY A 427 -2.98 -12.41 2.21
N PHE A 428 -2.11 -13.32 2.61
CA PHE A 428 -1.12 -13.91 1.72
C PHE A 428 -0.91 -15.40 2.00
N ALA A 429 -0.46 -16.13 0.99
CA ALA A 429 -0.07 -17.53 1.10
C ALA A 429 1.41 -17.69 0.74
N ILE A 430 2.08 -18.64 1.40
CA ILE A 430 3.48 -18.97 1.21
C ILE A 430 3.59 -20.42 0.74
N TYR A 431 4.32 -20.64 -0.35
CA TYR A 431 4.58 -21.96 -0.92
C TYR A 431 6.07 -22.23 -0.94
N GLU A 432 6.47 -23.47 -0.68
CA GLU A 432 7.81 -23.91 -1.00
C GLU A 432 8.02 -23.87 -2.52
N PHE A 433 9.14 -23.32 -2.95
CA PHE A 433 9.44 -23.06 -4.35
C PHE A 433 10.81 -23.63 -4.71
N HIS A 434 10.86 -24.37 -5.82
CA HIS A 434 12.09 -24.91 -6.39
C HIS A 434 12.04 -24.66 -7.90
N GLY A 435 12.72 -23.61 -8.40
CA GLY A 435 12.61 -23.29 -9.83
C GLY A 435 13.28 -22.00 -10.29
N GLN A 436 12.99 -21.64 -11.55
CA GLN A 436 13.47 -20.39 -12.15
C GLN A 436 12.66 -19.20 -11.63
N ARG A 437 13.34 -18.14 -11.17
CA ARG A 437 12.70 -16.95 -10.58
C ARG A 437 12.09 -15.99 -11.61
N GLU A 438 12.46 -16.13 -12.89
CA GLU A 438 11.96 -15.31 -14.01
C GLU A 438 10.76 -15.96 -14.70
N VAL A 439 9.76 -16.37 -13.93
CA VAL A 439 8.53 -16.97 -14.46
C VAL A 439 7.35 -16.58 -13.60
N HIS A 440 6.22 -16.28 -14.23
CA HIS A 440 4.95 -16.17 -13.50
C HIS A 440 4.32 -17.58 -13.40
N LEU A 441 4.20 -18.12 -12.18
CA LEU A 441 3.68 -19.48 -12.01
C LEU A 441 2.20 -19.57 -12.36
N ASP A 442 1.84 -20.63 -13.08
CA ASP A 442 0.50 -20.83 -13.63
C ASP A 442 -0.45 -21.49 -12.62
N LYS A 443 -1.69 -21.67 -13.07
CA LYS A 443 -2.74 -22.37 -12.32
C LYS A 443 -2.33 -23.77 -11.85
N ASN A 444 -1.57 -24.52 -12.67
CA ASN A 444 -1.27 -25.92 -12.39
C ASN A 444 -0.33 -26.05 -11.19
N PHE A 445 0.61 -25.12 -11.02
CA PHE A 445 1.48 -25.08 -9.85
C PHE A 445 0.65 -25.06 -8.55
N PHE A 446 -0.27 -24.10 -8.41
CA PHE A 446 -1.06 -23.94 -7.18
C PHE A 446 -2.09 -25.04 -6.96
N LEU A 447 -2.50 -25.78 -7.99
CA LEU A 447 -3.36 -26.95 -7.87
C LEU A 447 -2.61 -28.19 -7.38
N THR A 448 -1.30 -28.27 -7.66
CA THR A 448 -0.47 -29.43 -7.35
C THR A 448 0.38 -29.25 -6.09
N HIS A 449 0.60 -28.01 -5.65
CA HIS A 449 1.40 -27.69 -4.47
C HIS A 449 0.52 -27.20 -3.32
N ALA A 450 0.76 -27.72 -2.12
CA ALA A 450 0.12 -27.26 -0.90
C ALA A 450 0.81 -25.99 -0.38
N GLN A 451 0.04 -25.13 0.29
CA GLN A 451 0.61 -23.97 1.00
C GLN A 451 1.46 -24.46 2.19
N THR A 452 2.68 -23.95 2.32
CA THR A 452 3.58 -24.27 3.43
C THR A 452 3.25 -23.40 4.65
N ALA A 453 2.94 -22.13 4.41
CA ALA A 453 2.48 -21.20 5.42
C ALA A 453 1.50 -20.18 4.80
N ARG A 454 0.88 -19.34 5.64
CA ARG A 454 -0.04 -18.29 5.23
C ARG A 454 -0.20 -17.27 6.34
N SER A 455 -0.73 -16.09 6.03
CA SER A 455 -1.26 -15.20 7.06
C SER A 455 -2.33 -15.94 7.88
N GLU A 456 -2.36 -15.71 9.19
CA GLU A 456 -3.25 -16.44 10.11
C GLU A 456 -4.72 -16.39 9.67
N THR A 457 -5.16 -15.20 9.29
CA THR A 457 -6.50 -14.93 8.76
C THR A 457 -6.44 -13.93 7.61
N PHE A 458 -7.47 -13.96 6.77
CA PHE A 458 -7.77 -12.86 5.85
C PHE A 458 -8.65 -11.87 6.59
N ILE A 459 -8.20 -10.64 6.76
CA ILE A 459 -8.87 -9.63 7.60
C ILE A 459 -8.85 -8.26 6.92
N ASN A 460 -9.88 -7.47 7.20
CA ASN A 460 -10.08 -6.12 6.66
C ASN A 460 -9.34 -5.06 7.48
N LEU A 461 -8.05 -5.28 7.73
CA LEU A 461 -7.14 -4.31 8.33
C LEU A 461 -6.28 -3.64 7.26
N ARG A 462 -5.68 -2.49 7.59
CA ARG A 462 -4.74 -1.80 6.69
C ARG A 462 -3.53 -2.68 6.37
N GLU A 463 -2.99 -3.36 7.37
CA GLU A 463 -1.91 -4.33 7.21
C GLU A 463 -2.30 -5.67 7.81
N VAL A 464 -1.86 -6.74 7.17
CA VAL A 464 -1.80 -8.08 7.74
C VAL A 464 -0.34 -8.48 7.83
N SER A 465 0.16 -8.66 9.06
CA SER A 465 1.52 -9.12 9.33
C SER A 465 1.51 -10.49 10.00
N SER A 466 2.51 -11.32 9.72
CA SER A 466 2.70 -12.59 10.40
C SER A 466 4.19 -12.95 10.46
N ARG A 467 4.63 -13.46 11.60
CA ARG A 467 5.99 -13.99 11.82
C ARG A 467 6.03 -15.47 11.44
N PHE A 468 7.10 -15.86 10.78
CA PHE A 468 7.37 -17.24 10.36
C PHE A 468 8.79 -17.63 10.77
N LYS A 469 8.97 -18.91 11.07
CA LYS A 469 10.26 -19.57 11.17
C LYS A 469 10.24 -20.77 10.25
N MET A 470 11.12 -20.79 9.25
CA MET A 470 11.10 -21.82 8.21
C MET A 470 12.52 -22.34 7.93
N PRO A 471 12.69 -23.59 7.48
CA PRO A 471 14.00 -24.09 7.07
C PRO A 471 14.61 -23.25 5.93
N PRO A 472 15.95 -23.23 5.79
CA PRO A 472 16.60 -22.64 4.62
C PRO A 472 16.03 -23.20 3.31
N GLY A 473 15.77 -22.32 2.35
CA GLY A 473 15.10 -22.66 1.10
C GLY A 473 14.53 -21.45 0.36
N GLU A 474 13.87 -21.72 -0.77
CA GLU A 474 13.16 -20.70 -1.52
C GLU A 474 11.65 -20.85 -1.32
N TYR A 475 10.98 -19.72 -1.13
CA TYR A 475 9.55 -19.67 -0.88
C TYR A 475 8.90 -18.60 -1.75
N LEU A 476 7.68 -18.88 -2.20
CA LEU A 476 6.86 -17.97 -2.99
C LEU A 476 5.76 -17.38 -2.12
N ILE A 477 5.72 -16.06 -2.02
CA ILE A 477 4.68 -15.30 -1.35
C ILE A 477 3.69 -14.77 -2.39
N VAL A 478 2.40 -15.08 -2.21
CA VAL A 478 1.30 -14.63 -3.07
C VAL A 478 0.33 -13.77 -2.26
N PRO A 479 0.46 -12.43 -2.30
CA PRO A 479 -0.48 -11.50 -1.68
C PRO A 479 -1.77 -11.36 -2.49
N SER A 480 -2.90 -11.37 -1.80
CA SER A 480 -4.22 -11.28 -2.45
C SER A 480 -5.26 -10.62 -1.54
N THR A 481 -6.31 -10.10 -2.16
CA THR A 481 -7.59 -9.90 -1.49
C THR A 481 -8.31 -11.23 -1.31
N PHE A 482 -9.30 -11.29 -0.41
CA PHE A 482 -10.10 -12.50 -0.20
C PHE A 482 -10.91 -12.82 -1.46
N ASP A 483 -11.68 -11.85 -1.93
CA ASP A 483 -12.49 -11.96 -3.14
C ASP A 483 -11.72 -11.49 -4.38
N PRO A 484 -11.93 -12.10 -5.55
CA PRO A 484 -11.34 -11.64 -6.80
C PRO A 484 -11.94 -10.30 -7.24
N HIS A 485 -11.31 -9.66 -8.23
CA HIS A 485 -11.80 -8.44 -8.88
C HIS A 485 -11.85 -7.19 -8.00
N GLN A 486 -11.21 -7.22 -6.82
CA GLN A 486 -11.04 -6.05 -5.97
C GLN A 486 -9.81 -5.24 -6.41
N ASP A 487 -10.04 -4.00 -6.85
CA ASP A 487 -8.97 -3.07 -7.18
C ASP A 487 -8.30 -2.54 -5.92
N GLY A 488 -6.98 -2.58 -5.88
CA GLY A 488 -6.21 -2.06 -4.76
C GLY A 488 -4.73 -1.95 -5.05
N ASP A 489 -4.07 -1.02 -4.38
CA ASP A 489 -2.61 -0.94 -4.35
C ASP A 489 -2.13 -1.51 -3.03
N PHE A 490 -1.00 -2.18 -3.04
CA PHE A 490 -0.40 -2.72 -1.84
C PHE A 490 1.11 -2.53 -1.82
N CYS A 491 1.69 -2.70 -0.65
CA CYS A 491 3.10 -2.90 -0.45
C CYS A 491 3.28 -4.18 0.36
N ILE A 492 4.25 -5.00 -0.02
CA ILE A 492 4.69 -6.15 0.76
C ILE A 492 6.07 -5.86 1.31
N ARG A 493 6.24 -6.06 2.61
CA ARG A 493 7.50 -5.91 3.32
C ARG A 493 7.90 -7.24 3.91
N VAL A 494 9.13 -7.62 3.69
CA VAL A 494 9.74 -8.82 4.24
C VAL A 494 10.88 -8.38 5.14
N PHE A 495 10.79 -8.75 6.40
CA PHE A 495 11.80 -8.47 7.41
C PHE A 495 12.42 -9.78 7.85
N SER A 496 13.73 -9.92 7.76
CA SER A 496 14.44 -11.14 8.13
C SER A 496 15.59 -10.83 9.09
N GLU A 497 15.85 -11.75 10.02
CA GLU A 497 16.95 -11.60 10.98
C GLU A 497 18.31 -11.68 10.28
N LYS A 498 18.41 -12.57 9.29
CA LYS A 498 19.56 -12.71 8.40
C LYS A 498 19.30 -12.01 7.08
N GLN A 499 20.36 -11.68 6.34
CA GLN A 499 20.21 -11.09 5.02
C GLN A 499 19.52 -12.08 4.07
N THR A 500 18.40 -11.67 3.50
CA THR A 500 17.63 -12.48 2.55
C THR A 500 17.46 -11.73 1.23
N GLU A 501 17.49 -12.47 0.12
CA GLU A 501 17.14 -11.92 -1.18
C GLU A 501 15.65 -12.15 -1.43
N THR A 502 14.88 -11.08 -1.57
CA THR A 502 13.50 -11.16 -2.05
C THR A 502 13.43 -10.52 -3.43
N VAL A 503 12.75 -11.16 -4.38
CA VAL A 503 12.59 -10.65 -5.75
C VAL A 503 11.15 -10.88 -6.26
N PRO A 504 10.60 -9.98 -7.10
CA PRO A 504 9.37 -10.27 -7.83
C PRO A 504 9.53 -11.49 -8.73
N CYS A 505 8.55 -12.38 -8.72
CA CYS A 505 8.47 -13.57 -9.55
C CYS A 505 7.46 -13.32 -10.66
N ASP A 506 7.95 -12.93 -11.84
CA ASP A 506 7.12 -12.54 -12.98
C ASP A 506 7.84 -12.85 -14.28
N ASP A 507 7.08 -12.87 -15.38
CA ASP A 507 7.64 -13.15 -16.70
C ASP A 507 8.49 -11.96 -17.21
N PRO A 508 9.69 -12.20 -17.78
CA PRO A 508 10.50 -11.15 -18.36
C PRO A 508 9.82 -10.56 -19.60
N VAL A 509 10.07 -9.28 -19.89
CA VAL A 509 9.49 -8.60 -21.06
C VAL A 509 10.29 -8.95 -22.30
N SER A 510 9.77 -9.84 -23.13
CA SER A 510 10.40 -10.26 -24.39
C SER A 510 9.37 -10.70 -25.44
N ALA A 511 9.77 -10.73 -26.71
CA ALA A 511 8.91 -11.14 -27.81
C ALA A 511 9.67 -12.00 -28.83
N ASN A 512 9.23 -13.23 -29.06
CA ASN A 512 9.71 -14.07 -30.15
C ASN A 512 8.80 -13.88 -31.36
N LEU A 513 9.14 -12.88 -32.18
CA LEU A 513 8.35 -12.47 -33.34
C LEU A 513 8.83 -13.21 -34.59
N SER A 514 7.91 -13.70 -35.41
CA SER A 514 8.26 -14.22 -36.73
C SER A 514 8.56 -13.08 -37.70
N ASP A 515 9.70 -13.17 -38.38
CA ASP A 515 10.07 -12.31 -39.52
C ASP A 515 9.64 -12.90 -40.87
N GLU A 516 8.74 -13.89 -40.84
CA GLU A 516 8.19 -14.47 -42.06
C GLU A 516 7.37 -13.42 -42.82
N THR A 517 7.91 -13.02 -43.97
CA THR A 517 7.25 -12.17 -44.95
C THR A 517 6.86 -12.99 -46.17
N VAL A 518 5.78 -12.60 -46.84
CA VAL A 518 5.33 -13.19 -48.09
C VAL A 518 5.71 -12.24 -49.21
N SER A 519 6.62 -12.67 -50.08
CA SER A 519 6.99 -11.88 -51.25
C SER A 519 5.89 -11.97 -52.32
N ASP A 520 5.82 -10.96 -53.19
CA ASP A 520 4.87 -10.92 -54.31
C ASP A 520 4.93 -12.15 -55.24
N GLY A 521 6.07 -12.83 -55.29
CA GLY A 521 6.26 -14.05 -56.09
C GLY A 521 5.69 -15.31 -55.45
N GLU A 522 5.57 -15.33 -54.12
CA GLU A 522 5.07 -16.46 -53.33
C GLU A 522 3.55 -16.44 -53.16
N VAL A 523 2.91 -15.31 -53.47
CA VAL A 523 1.46 -15.17 -53.40
C VAL A 523 0.79 -16.00 -54.49
N ASP A 524 -0.06 -16.93 -54.07
CA ASP A 524 -0.79 -17.79 -54.99
C ASP A 524 -1.76 -16.99 -55.89
N SER A 525 -2.01 -17.55 -57.08
CA SER A 525 -2.87 -16.89 -58.08
C SER A 525 -4.30 -16.60 -57.59
N GLY A 526 -4.82 -17.40 -56.66
CA GLY A 526 -6.14 -17.20 -56.06
C GLY A 526 -6.15 -15.97 -55.15
N PHE A 527 -5.16 -15.84 -54.26
CA PHE A 527 -5.00 -14.68 -53.39
C PHE A 527 -4.71 -13.41 -54.19
N ARG A 528 -3.89 -13.49 -55.25
CA ARG A 528 -3.61 -12.36 -56.15
C ARG A 528 -4.87 -11.85 -56.85
N ASN A 529 -5.72 -12.77 -57.30
CA ASN A 529 -7.02 -12.43 -57.88
C ASN A 529 -7.99 -11.82 -56.85
N LEU A 530 -7.93 -12.26 -55.59
CA LEU A 530 -8.70 -11.66 -54.49
C LEU A 530 -8.21 -10.25 -54.22
N PHE A 531 -6.89 -10.05 -54.07
CA PHE A 531 -6.27 -8.74 -53.87
C PHE A 531 -6.66 -7.78 -55.00
N THR A 532 -6.53 -8.17 -56.26
CA THR A 532 -6.87 -7.31 -57.42
C THR A 532 -8.35 -6.90 -57.47
N LYS A 533 -9.25 -7.69 -56.89
CA LYS A 533 -10.68 -7.33 -56.78
C LYS A 533 -10.99 -6.38 -55.61
N LEU A 534 -10.08 -6.32 -54.64
CA LEU A 534 -10.27 -5.60 -53.39
C LEU A 534 -9.47 -4.30 -53.35
N ALA A 535 -8.25 -4.33 -53.89
CA ALA A 535 -7.42 -3.17 -54.15
C ALA A 535 -8.02 -2.38 -55.32
N GLY A 536 -8.04 -1.05 -55.18
CA GLY A 536 -8.59 -0.15 -56.18
C GLY A 536 -7.72 -0.07 -57.44
N ALA A 537 -7.90 1.00 -58.21
CA ALA A 537 -7.10 1.27 -59.40
C ALA A 537 -5.61 1.53 -59.10
N ASP A 538 -5.28 1.87 -57.85
CA ASP A 538 -3.93 2.08 -57.34
C ASP A 538 -3.22 0.78 -56.93
N MET A 539 -3.91 -0.37 -56.93
CA MET A 539 -3.36 -1.67 -56.54
C MET A 539 -2.78 -1.68 -55.11
N GLU A 540 -3.35 -0.86 -54.23
CA GLU A 540 -3.00 -0.77 -52.81
C GLU A 540 -4.28 -0.86 -51.97
N ILE A 541 -4.15 -1.27 -50.70
CA ILE A 541 -5.28 -1.36 -49.76
C ILE A 541 -5.07 -0.36 -48.61
N SER A 542 -5.97 0.62 -48.51
CA SER A 542 -6.03 1.53 -47.37
C SER A 542 -6.67 0.88 -46.13
N ALA A 543 -6.51 1.51 -44.96
CA ALA A 543 -7.15 1.03 -43.72
C ALA A 543 -8.69 0.92 -43.81
N TYR A 544 -9.36 1.79 -44.59
CA TYR A 544 -10.82 1.75 -44.76
C TYR A 544 -11.27 0.60 -45.66
N GLU A 545 -10.50 0.31 -46.72
CA GLU A 545 -10.71 -0.85 -47.57
C GLU A 545 -10.44 -2.13 -46.79
N LEU A 546 -9.34 -2.18 -46.04
CA LEU A 546 -9.00 -3.28 -45.14
C LEU A 546 -10.16 -3.59 -44.18
N ARG A 547 -10.72 -2.58 -43.50
CA ARG A 547 -11.88 -2.77 -42.63
C ARG A 547 -13.05 -3.45 -43.35
N THR A 548 -13.38 -2.97 -44.55
CA THR A 548 -14.48 -3.52 -45.35
C THR A 548 -14.23 -4.98 -45.71
N ILE A 549 -12.99 -5.32 -46.03
CA ILE A 549 -12.56 -6.69 -46.35
C ILE A 549 -12.68 -7.59 -45.12
N MET A 550 -12.07 -7.19 -44.01
CA MET A 550 -12.04 -7.96 -42.77
C MET A 550 -13.46 -8.22 -42.25
N ASN A 551 -14.32 -7.21 -42.26
CA ASN A 551 -15.69 -7.35 -41.75
C ASN A 551 -16.57 -8.25 -42.61
N LYS A 552 -16.36 -8.26 -43.93
CA LYS A 552 -17.05 -9.25 -44.81
C LYS A 552 -16.65 -10.69 -44.50
N ILE A 553 -15.44 -10.90 -43.99
CA ILE A 553 -14.93 -12.24 -43.67
C ILE A 553 -15.42 -12.66 -42.28
N VAL A 554 -15.26 -11.81 -41.30
CA VAL A 554 -15.71 -12.04 -39.92
C VAL A 554 -17.22 -12.21 -39.84
N ALA A 555 -18.01 -11.47 -40.61
CA ALA A 555 -19.48 -11.60 -40.61
C ALA A 555 -19.99 -12.98 -41.08
N LYS A 556 -19.15 -13.78 -41.74
CA LYS A 556 -19.49 -15.16 -42.14
C LYS A 556 -19.17 -16.20 -41.05
N ARG A 557 -18.55 -15.77 -39.96
CA ARG A 557 -18.09 -16.63 -38.88
C ARG A 557 -19.09 -16.62 -37.73
N THR A 558 -19.35 -17.79 -37.18
CA THR A 558 -20.17 -17.98 -35.98
C THR A 558 -19.34 -18.46 -34.79
N ASP A 559 -18.06 -18.78 -35.04
CA ASP A 559 -17.10 -19.29 -34.06
C ASP A 559 -16.38 -18.18 -33.28
N ILE A 560 -16.63 -16.91 -33.60
CA ILE A 560 -16.10 -15.74 -32.88
C ILE A 560 -17.21 -14.70 -32.71
N LYS A 561 -17.23 -14.01 -31.58
CA LYS A 561 -18.11 -12.87 -31.31
C LYS A 561 -17.31 -11.58 -31.40
N THR A 562 -17.75 -10.68 -32.26
CA THR A 562 -17.16 -9.36 -32.45
C THR A 562 -18.12 -8.50 -33.26
N ASP A 563 -18.08 -7.18 -33.06
CA ASP A 563 -18.82 -6.20 -33.87
C ASP A 563 -18.14 -5.92 -35.22
N GLY A 564 -17.07 -6.65 -35.51
CA GLY A 564 -16.19 -6.47 -36.65
C GLY A 564 -15.04 -5.53 -36.31
N PHE A 565 -14.03 -5.54 -37.19
CA PHE A 565 -12.86 -4.68 -37.09
C PHE A 565 -13.22 -3.20 -37.14
N SER A 566 -12.67 -2.46 -36.18
CA SER A 566 -12.68 -1.00 -36.15
C SER A 566 -11.71 -0.41 -37.19
N VAL A 567 -11.88 0.88 -37.51
CA VAL A 567 -10.95 1.57 -38.41
C VAL A 567 -9.59 1.73 -37.74
N GLU A 568 -9.59 1.92 -36.43
CA GLU A 568 -8.43 2.07 -35.57
C GLU A 568 -7.55 0.82 -35.64
N THR A 569 -8.13 -0.38 -35.47
CA THR A 569 -7.39 -1.65 -35.62
C THR A 569 -6.80 -1.78 -37.02
N CYS A 570 -7.58 -1.45 -38.05
CA CYS A 570 -7.09 -1.50 -39.43
C CYS A 570 -5.95 -0.51 -39.69
N LYS A 571 -5.98 0.70 -39.10
CA LYS A 571 -4.85 1.64 -39.19
C LYS A 571 -3.59 1.09 -38.51
N VAL A 572 -3.72 0.47 -37.34
CA VAL A 572 -2.58 -0.16 -36.66
C VAL A 572 -2.02 -1.33 -37.46
N MET A 573 -2.88 -2.15 -38.07
CA MET A 573 -2.46 -3.23 -38.97
C MET A 573 -1.72 -2.71 -40.21
N VAL A 574 -2.19 -1.60 -40.78
CA VAL A 574 -1.47 -0.95 -41.89
C VAL A 574 -0.12 -0.42 -41.42
N ASN A 575 -0.07 0.32 -40.31
CA ASN A 575 1.16 0.89 -39.76
C ASN A 575 2.24 -0.17 -39.43
N LEU A 576 1.82 -1.38 -39.01
CA LEU A 576 2.76 -2.47 -38.74
C LEU A 576 3.44 -2.99 -40.02
N MET A 577 2.72 -2.94 -41.15
CA MET A 577 3.10 -3.62 -42.38
C MET A 577 3.58 -2.67 -43.48
N ASP A 578 3.26 -1.39 -43.40
CA ASP A 578 3.61 -0.36 -44.38
C ASP A 578 5.09 0.02 -44.26
N ASP A 579 5.95 -0.74 -44.94
CA ASP A 579 7.38 -0.44 -45.03
C ASP A 579 7.65 0.78 -45.92
N SER A 580 6.68 1.17 -46.76
CA SER A 580 6.79 2.27 -47.71
C SER A 580 6.50 3.65 -47.12
N GLY A 581 5.76 3.69 -46.00
CA GLY A 581 5.32 4.90 -45.31
C GLY A 581 4.21 5.67 -46.02
N ASN A 582 3.49 5.04 -46.96
CA ASN A 582 2.44 5.69 -47.76
C ASN A 582 1.02 5.55 -47.17
N GLY A 583 0.88 4.81 -46.05
CA GLY A 583 -0.37 4.56 -45.34
C GLY A 583 -1.28 3.53 -45.98
N LYS A 584 -0.75 2.66 -46.85
CA LYS A 584 -1.50 1.59 -47.54
C LYS A 584 -0.66 0.31 -47.65
N LEU A 585 -1.28 -0.77 -48.12
CA LEU A 585 -0.67 -2.09 -48.25
C LEU A 585 -0.60 -2.55 -49.70
N GLY A 586 0.59 -2.92 -50.14
CA GLY A 586 0.84 -3.67 -51.35
C GLY A 586 0.47 -5.15 -51.23
N LEU A 587 0.69 -5.92 -52.31
CA LEU A 587 0.29 -7.33 -52.39
C LEU A 587 0.99 -8.22 -51.34
N GLY A 588 2.32 -8.18 -51.28
CA GLY A 588 3.11 -8.94 -50.31
C GLY A 588 2.86 -8.54 -48.85
N GLU A 589 2.72 -7.24 -48.58
CA GLU A 589 2.39 -6.72 -47.25
C GLU A 589 1.00 -7.20 -46.81
N PHE A 590 -0.01 -7.10 -47.68
CA PHE A 590 -1.35 -7.61 -47.40
C PHE A 590 -1.38 -9.14 -47.23
N ALA A 591 -0.63 -9.90 -48.04
CA ALA A 591 -0.53 -11.35 -47.90
C ALA A 591 0.12 -11.75 -46.56
N THR A 592 1.16 -11.03 -46.15
CA THR A 592 1.84 -11.23 -44.86
C THR A 592 0.89 -10.92 -43.69
N LEU A 593 0.20 -9.78 -43.75
CA LEU A 593 -0.81 -9.40 -42.77
C LEU A 593 -1.90 -10.46 -42.65
N TRP A 594 -2.40 -10.94 -43.79
CA TRP A 594 -3.45 -11.95 -43.84
C TRP A 594 -3.03 -13.24 -43.14
N LYS A 595 -1.81 -13.72 -43.41
CA LYS A 595 -1.24 -14.89 -42.74
C LYS A 595 -1.13 -14.65 -41.22
N LYS A 596 -0.69 -13.47 -40.78
CA LYS A 596 -0.65 -13.11 -39.34
C LYS A 596 -2.03 -13.14 -38.70
N VAL A 597 -3.05 -12.53 -39.31
CA VAL A 597 -4.42 -12.54 -38.75
C VAL A 597 -5.00 -13.96 -38.70
N GLN A 598 -4.68 -14.83 -39.65
CA GLN A 598 -5.06 -16.25 -39.60
C GLN A 598 -4.40 -16.99 -38.43
N THR A 599 -3.12 -16.70 -38.15
CA THR A 599 -2.42 -17.22 -36.97
C THR A 599 -3.07 -16.72 -35.68
N TYR A 600 -3.33 -15.42 -35.57
CA TYR A 600 -4.00 -14.83 -34.40
C TYR A 600 -5.38 -15.44 -34.17
N LEU A 601 -6.14 -15.69 -35.24
CA LEU A 601 -7.44 -16.36 -35.13
C LEU A 601 -7.32 -17.80 -34.62
N SER A 602 -6.29 -18.52 -35.05
CA SER A 602 -6.04 -19.89 -34.59
C SER A 602 -5.70 -19.91 -33.10
N ILE A 603 -4.83 -18.99 -32.66
CA ILE A 603 -4.47 -18.82 -31.24
C ILE A 603 -5.69 -18.43 -30.41
N TYR A 604 -6.49 -17.47 -30.91
CA TYR A 604 -7.69 -16.99 -30.24
C TYR A 604 -8.66 -18.14 -29.95
N LYS A 605 -8.94 -18.95 -30.97
CA LYS A 605 -9.84 -20.11 -30.85
C LYS A 605 -9.28 -21.24 -29.99
N GLN A 606 -7.98 -21.45 -30.01
CA GLN A 606 -7.34 -22.48 -29.20
C GLN A 606 -7.43 -22.15 -27.70
N ASN A 607 -7.42 -20.86 -27.36
CA ASN A 607 -7.41 -20.38 -25.99
C ASN A 607 -8.81 -20.01 -25.44
N ASP A 608 -9.84 -19.90 -26.30
CA ASP A 608 -11.26 -19.79 -25.91
C ASP A 608 -11.77 -21.13 -25.36
N SER A 609 -11.42 -21.42 -24.11
CA SER A 609 -11.60 -22.74 -23.49
C SER A 609 -13.07 -23.02 -23.17
N ASP A 610 -13.85 -21.95 -22.94
CA ASP A 610 -15.29 -22.03 -22.67
C ASP A 610 -16.16 -21.97 -23.93
N ASN A 611 -15.54 -21.78 -25.11
CA ASN A 611 -16.21 -21.61 -26.41
C ASN A 611 -17.24 -20.49 -26.38
N SER A 612 -16.98 -19.44 -25.59
CA SER A 612 -17.86 -18.28 -25.51
C SER A 612 -17.85 -17.45 -26.79
N GLY A 613 -16.82 -17.61 -27.63
CA GLY A 613 -16.53 -16.77 -28.80
C GLY A 613 -15.86 -15.45 -28.42
N THR A 614 -15.54 -15.27 -27.15
CA THR A 614 -14.83 -14.14 -26.55
C THR A 614 -13.67 -14.67 -25.71
N MET A 615 -12.67 -13.84 -25.40
CA MET A 615 -11.54 -14.27 -24.58
C MET A 615 -11.60 -13.63 -23.20
N SER A 616 -11.58 -14.45 -22.15
CA SER A 616 -11.40 -13.95 -20.79
C SER A 616 -9.96 -13.49 -20.56
N THR A 617 -9.73 -12.69 -19.54
CA THR A 617 -8.39 -12.16 -19.29
C THR A 617 -7.35 -13.20 -18.82
N PRO A 618 -7.68 -14.28 -18.09
CA PRO A 618 -6.71 -15.37 -17.87
C PRO A 618 -6.33 -16.08 -19.17
N GLU A 619 -7.29 -16.29 -20.07
CA GLU A 619 -7.04 -16.87 -21.40
C GLU A 619 -6.16 -15.96 -22.26
N MET A 620 -6.34 -14.63 -22.16
CA MET A 620 -5.47 -13.65 -22.82
C MET A 620 -4.01 -13.83 -22.40
N ARG A 621 -3.73 -14.07 -21.12
CA ARG A 621 -2.36 -14.27 -20.62
C ARG A 621 -1.68 -15.47 -21.26
N VAL A 622 -2.44 -16.54 -21.52
CA VAL A 622 -1.95 -17.75 -22.21
C VAL A 622 -1.82 -17.49 -23.71
N ALA A 623 -2.83 -16.90 -24.33
CA ALA A 623 -2.85 -16.58 -25.76
C ALA A 623 -1.68 -15.67 -26.18
N PHE A 624 -1.26 -14.74 -25.33
CA PHE A 624 -0.10 -13.86 -25.60
C PHE A 624 1.22 -14.63 -25.57
N LYS A 625 1.37 -15.60 -24.66
CA LYS A 625 2.53 -16.51 -24.64
C LYS A 625 2.55 -17.38 -25.91
N ASP A 626 1.41 -17.92 -26.32
CA ASP A 626 1.28 -18.68 -27.57
C ASP A 626 1.58 -17.83 -28.81
N ALA A 627 1.28 -16.53 -28.77
CA ALA A 627 1.62 -15.57 -29.81
C ALA A 627 3.10 -15.12 -29.78
N GLY A 628 3.90 -15.64 -28.85
CA GLY A 628 5.33 -15.38 -28.73
C GLY A 628 5.70 -14.21 -27.81
N PHE A 629 4.76 -13.66 -27.03
CA PHE A 629 5.02 -12.56 -26.09
C PHE A 629 5.13 -13.05 -24.64
N SER A 630 6.24 -12.71 -24.00
CA SER A 630 6.44 -12.83 -22.56
C SER A 630 6.36 -11.44 -21.94
N LEU A 631 5.41 -11.21 -21.02
CA LEU A 631 5.10 -9.89 -20.48
C LEU A 631 4.88 -9.96 -18.98
N ASN A 632 5.31 -8.93 -18.26
CA ASN A 632 5.06 -8.83 -16.82
C ASN A 632 3.64 -8.36 -16.48
N ASN A 633 3.28 -8.48 -15.20
CA ASN A 633 1.99 -8.05 -14.64
C ASN A 633 1.65 -6.59 -14.96
N THR A 634 2.65 -5.70 -14.92
CA THR A 634 2.42 -4.26 -15.17
C THR A 634 1.91 -4.02 -16.58
N ILE A 635 2.49 -4.70 -17.58
CA ILE A 635 2.04 -4.58 -18.97
C ILE A 635 0.66 -5.23 -19.13
N TYR A 636 0.44 -6.44 -18.61
CA TYR A 636 -0.87 -7.08 -18.68
C TYR A 636 -1.99 -6.22 -18.11
N GLN A 637 -1.77 -5.52 -16.99
CA GLN A 637 -2.73 -4.57 -16.44
C GLN A 637 -3.09 -3.45 -17.43
N GLN A 638 -2.10 -2.89 -18.14
CA GLN A 638 -2.35 -1.85 -19.14
C GLN A 638 -3.09 -2.39 -20.37
N LEU A 639 -2.78 -3.62 -20.79
CA LEU A 639 -3.44 -4.25 -21.91
C LEU A 639 -4.91 -4.52 -21.60
N VAL A 640 -5.20 -5.14 -20.45
CA VAL A 640 -6.59 -5.37 -20.00
C VAL A 640 -7.34 -4.05 -19.88
N ALA A 641 -6.80 -3.06 -19.16
CA ALA A 641 -7.48 -1.78 -18.96
C ALA A 641 -7.78 -1.00 -20.26
N ARG A 642 -7.12 -1.33 -21.38
CA ARG A 642 -7.28 -0.65 -22.67
C ARG A 642 -8.07 -1.43 -23.70
N TYR A 643 -7.98 -2.76 -23.69
CA TYR A 643 -8.52 -3.63 -24.74
C TYR A 643 -9.62 -4.58 -24.25
N SER A 644 -9.87 -4.68 -22.93
CA SER A 644 -11.02 -5.43 -22.43
C SER A 644 -12.28 -4.60 -22.42
N GLU A 645 -13.40 -5.25 -22.72
CA GLU A 645 -14.74 -4.72 -22.54
C GLU A 645 -15.10 -4.58 -21.04
N PRO A 646 -16.17 -3.85 -20.68
CA PRO A 646 -16.58 -3.65 -19.29
C PRO A 646 -16.85 -4.94 -18.50
N ASP A 647 -17.16 -6.03 -19.20
CA ASP A 647 -17.37 -7.37 -18.63
C ASP A 647 -16.07 -8.18 -18.46
N MET A 648 -14.90 -7.58 -18.75
CA MET A 648 -13.58 -8.19 -18.71
C MET A 648 -13.37 -9.29 -19.76
N THR A 649 -14.11 -9.22 -20.86
CA THR A 649 -13.83 -10.04 -22.06
C THR A 649 -13.08 -9.23 -23.10
N ILE A 650 -12.40 -9.93 -24.01
CA ILE A 650 -11.69 -9.34 -25.14
C ILE A 650 -12.22 -10.02 -26.40
N ASP A 651 -12.82 -9.24 -27.28
CA ASP A 651 -13.30 -9.71 -28.56
C ASP A 651 -12.14 -9.88 -29.57
N PHE A 652 -12.44 -10.42 -30.75
CA PHE A 652 -11.40 -10.70 -31.74
C PHE A 652 -10.75 -9.42 -32.31
N ASP A 653 -11.51 -8.32 -32.47
CA ASP A 653 -10.95 -7.04 -32.95
C ASP A 653 -9.90 -6.51 -31.97
N ASN A 654 -10.27 -6.38 -30.69
CA ASN A 654 -9.38 -5.88 -29.66
C ASN A 654 -8.15 -6.79 -29.45
N PHE A 655 -8.31 -8.10 -29.56
CA PHE A 655 -7.18 -9.05 -29.49
C PHE A 655 -6.16 -8.80 -30.61
N VAL A 656 -6.63 -8.67 -31.86
CA VAL A 656 -5.76 -8.39 -33.01
C VAL A 656 -5.14 -7.00 -32.90
N ALA A 657 -5.92 -5.98 -32.52
CA ALA A 657 -5.41 -4.63 -32.29
C ALA A 657 -4.27 -4.61 -31.27
N CYS A 658 -4.45 -5.34 -30.18
CA CYS A 658 -3.47 -5.42 -29.11
C CYS A 658 -2.17 -6.11 -29.56
N LEU A 659 -2.25 -7.30 -30.17
CA LEU A 659 -1.06 -8.02 -30.65
C LEU A 659 -0.30 -7.24 -31.72
N THR A 660 -1.02 -6.65 -32.67
CA THR A 660 -0.43 -5.84 -33.75
C THR A 660 0.31 -4.63 -33.18
N ARG A 661 -0.32 -3.90 -32.23
CA ARG A 661 0.31 -2.75 -31.58
C ARG A 661 1.54 -3.16 -30.77
N LEU A 662 1.45 -4.27 -30.04
CA LEU A 662 2.56 -4.77 -29.24
C LEU A 662 3.74 -5.19 -30.13
N GLU A 663 3.48 -5.92 -31.22
CA GLU A 663 4.49 -6.29 -32.22
C GLU A 663 5.20 -5.05 -32.77
N MET A 664 4.44 -4.03 -33.17
CA MET A 664 4.96 -2.76 -33.67
C MET A 664 5.90 -2.09 -32.66
N MET A 665 5.49 -2.01 -31.38
CA MET A 665 6.31 -1.41 -30.33
C MET A 665 7.62 -2.17 -30.09
N PHE A 666 7.60 -3.51 -30.08
CA PHE A 666 8.82 -4.32 -29.95
C PHE A 666 9.75 -4.14 -31.16
N ARG A 667 9.22 -4.14 -32.38
CA ARG A 667 10.01 -3.93 -33.60
C ARG A 667 10.68 -2.56 -33.61
N ILE A 668 9.95 -1.51 -33.25
CA ILE A 668 10.49 -0.15 -33.18
C ILE A 668 11.59 -0.05 -32.12
N PHE A 669 11.34 -0.57 -30.90
CA PHE A 669 12.34 -0.55 -29.83
C PHE A 669 13.62 -1.27 -30.24
N ARG A 670 13.52 -2.48 -30.81
CA ARG A 670 14.68 -3.25 -31.30
C ARG A 670 15.46 -2.55 -32.41
N LYS A 671 14.76 -1.84 -33.31
CA LYS A 671 15.39 -1.09 -34.39
C LYS A 671 16.17 0.12 -33.88
N LEU A 672 15.70 0.74 -32.81
CA LEU A 672 16.36 1.90 -32.19
C LEU A 672 17.47 1.49 -31.20
N ASP A 673 17.31 0.38 -30.49
CA ASP A 673 18.33 -0.18 -29.58
C ASP A 673 19.28 -1.15 -30.31
N ALA A 674 20.00 -0.64 -31.32
CA ALA A 674 20.89 -1.45 -32.16
C ALA A 674 22.02 -2.15 -31.36
N HIS A 675 22.35 -1.64 -30.18
CA HIS A 675 23.39 -2.17 -29.30
C HIS A 675 22.86 -3.07 -28.18
N GLN A 676 21.55 -3.33 -28.13
CA GLN A 676 20.90 -4.14 -27.09
C GLN A 676 21.23 -3.65 -25.67
N SER A 677 21.25 -2.33 -25.49
CA SER A 677 21.51 -1.68 -24.22
C SER A 677 20.35 -1.82 -23.23
N GLY A 678 19.15 -2.14 -23.72
CA GLY A 678 17.91 -2.14 -22.93
C GLY A 678 17.30 -0.75 -22.77
N SER A 679 17.81 0.26 -23.48
CA SER A 679 17.32 1.65 -23.42
C SER A 679 17.35 2.33 -24.79
N ILE A 680 16.53 3.35 -24.97
CA ILE A 680 16.52 4.21 -26.17
C ILE A 680 16.51 5.68 -25.75
N GLU A 681 17.15 6.52 -26.55
CA GLU A 681 17.13 7.97 -26.39
C GLU A 681 16.26 8.59 -27.46
N LEU A 682 15.33 9.45 -27.05
CA LEU A 682 14.41 10.15 -27.94
C LEU A 682 14.34 11.61 -27.51
N ASP A 683 14.48 12.52 -28.47
CA ASP A 683 14.07 13.91 -28.28
C ASP A 683 12.53 14.05 -28.35
N LEU A 684 12.01 15.24 -28.06
CA LEU A 684 10.57 15.50 -28.06
C LEU A 684 9.92 15.26 -29.44
N ASN A 685 10.60 15.62 -30.53
CA ASN A 685 10.06 15.48 -31.88
C ASN A 685 9.99 13.99 -32.26
N GLN A 686 11.06 13.24 -32.00
CA GLN A 686 11.12 11.79 -32.19
C GLN A 686 10.05 11.07 -31.35
N TRP A 687 9.90 11.44 -30.07
CA TRP A 687 8.86 10.90 -29.20
C TRP A 687 7.46 11.18 -29.75
N LEU A 688 7.18 12.40 -30.22
CA LEU A 688 5.88 12.75 -30.77
C LEU A 688 5.57 12.00 -32.07
N ASN A 689 6.56 11.86 -32.97
CA ASN A 689 6.38 11.08 -34.19
C ASN A 689 6.09 9.61 -33.88
N PHE A 690 6.79 9.02 -32.90
CA PHE A 690 6.54 7.65 -32.46
C PHE A 690 5.17 7.49 -31.77
N ALA A 691 4.82 8.40 -30.85
CA ALA A 691 3.61 8.28 -30.04
C ALA A 691 2.31 8.54 -30.82
N MET A 692 2.39 9.17 -32.00
CA MET A 692 1.24 9.42 -32.89
C MET A 692 0.99 8.30 -33.92
N ILE A 693 1.91 7.35 -34.06
CA ILE A 693 1.74 6.12 -34.86
C ILE A 693 0.95 5.08 -34.04
#